data_AF-A0A246RKI5-F1
#
_entry.id   AF-A0A246RKI5-F1
#
_cell.length_a   1.000
_cell.length_b   1.000
_cell.length_c   1.000
_cell.angle_alpha   90.00
_cell.angle_beta   90.00
_cell.angle_gamma   90.00
#
_symmetry.space_group_name_H-M   'P 1'
#
loop_
_entity.id
_entity.type
_entity.pdbx_description
1 polymer ?
#
loop_
_entity_poly.entity_id
_entity_poly.type
_entity_poly.pdbx_seq_one_letter_code
_entity_poly.pdbx_strand_id
1 'polypeptide(L)'
;MGGSGLDRVPATRRFDPRRHRRIAGLYDLWLAPGPGGRLVVPTAPGRPLDARAVATLVRHGADAAQDVRILADDGARHLDLFTEVAGLLGHDVLVSPDGSDIRHAIDRSATGSTRPTTDSGPLDAVPLDRVTRQPMDWLVLQPPDLATSLPGWFAVDDGLVRPRTGVVGLPLPDGLALATRADFVTRRATAHRLGASTGVVTVAVTARSGGFLVGTYSGTQDVHGGGQLAALLGDLPLYGADLRLWLTWPSDADEQARLVAEVVELAETTGATVWTPPAGGRAELIDDRRDLRAFDPTGAVAAWRAHRPRYADGPSTLDATPEGLLVSRRDRERIVVASAAVVDAGPADGHPGPARADDPTPVPDGTAAPPPADPADAAPPTPVGDDAGVAEQPAVPLPRPALVTESRRAADYGPPWLRRGQQVNAATFEAYVLVEGDPARAVGDGLPGVELFVPAFLDPRSAPAGSDLLRVRISPGGAIPMAVLRAHVPARFKYVLGSPDTYLLPAARLDRVRLVGGFRSDGFSRLLPTVDADGEPLRIRAAPTSRSVAGLPNDVRRWPGFGTRQAYALLPARSRGLPRGWLPLYQQRPVARPGRLLVEVRVPAGRTVDVGATHTMLAGLTLVRTRVDRLHRAGVDLVLGSRSYDRIVVQRAFRAQGGGWQRIGEVTPGPLPSAVAGLQSAVPARVADPPSTGDT
;
A
#
# COMPACT_ATOMS: atom_id res chain seq x y z
N MET A 1 -17.16 -9.94 -15.03
CA MET A 1 -17.35 -9.26 -16.34
C MET A 1 -16.85 -7.83 -16.19
N GLY A 2 -16.12 -7.33 -17.17
CA GLY A 2 -15.33 -6.10 -17.11
C GLY A 2 -13.90 -6.33 -17.62
N GLY A 3 -13.77 -6.89 -18.83
CA GLY A 3 -12.49 -7.03 -19.52
C GLY A 3 -12.19 -5.72 -20.25
N SER A 4 -11.25 -4.94 -19.73
CA SER A 4 -10.61 -3.86 -20.47
C SER A 4 -9.27 -4.40 -20.99
N GLY A 5 -9.27 -4.90 -22.22
CA GLY A 5 -8.14 -5.42 -22.97
C GLY A 5 -8.64 -5.64 -24.40
N LEU A 6 -7.81 -5.47 -25.42
CA LEU A 6 -8.19 -5.43 -26.82
C LEU A 6 -8.86 -6.75 -27.28
N ASP A 7 -10.18 -6.90 -27.06
CA ASP A 7 -10.95 -8.12 -27.33
C ASP A 7 -11.12 -8.45 -28.82
N ARG A 8 -10.49 -7.68 -29.72
CA ARG A 8 -10.47 -7.90 -31.17
C ARG A 8 -9.16 -7.43 -31.77
N VAL A 9 -8.67 -8.18 -32.76
CA VAL A 9 -7.56 -7.79 -33.65
C VAL A 9 -7.81 -6.34 -34.10
N PRO A 10 -6.89 -5.38 -33.83
CA PRO A 10 -7.14 -3.97 -34.11
C PRO A 10 -7.34 -3.73 -35.61
N ALA A 11 -8.20 -2.78 -35.98
CA ALA A 11 -8.23 -2.25 -37.33
C ALA A 11 -6.97 -1.41 -37.54
N THR A 12 -5.87 -2.05 -37.97
CA THR A 12 -4.55 -1.41 -38.04
C THR A 12 -4.41 -0.57 -39.29
N ARG A 13 -3.84 0.62 -39.16
CA ARG A 13 -3.35 1.42 -40.29
C ARG A 13 -1.82 1.43 -40.30
N ARG A 14 -1.25 1.72 -41.46
CA ARG A 14 0.18 2.03 -41.58
C ARG A 14 0.54 3.13 -40.58
N PHE A 15 1.68 2.98 -39.91
CA PHE A 15 2.14 3.93 -38.91
C PHE A 15 2.33 5.33 -39.55
N ASP A 16 1.80 6.37 -38.90
CA ASP A 16 1.82 7.78 -39.36
C ASP A 16 2.28 8.68 -38.20
N PRO A 17 3.50 9.25 -38.25
CA PRO A 17 4.05 9.96 -37.11
C PRO A 17 3.26 11.22 -36.75
N ARG A 18 2.40 11.74 -37.63
CA ARG A 18 1.55 12.92 -37.38
C ARG A 18 0.33 12.61 -36.53
N ARG A 19 -0.12 11.35 -36.53
CA ARG A 19 -1.31 10.89 -35.79
C ARG A 19 -0.95 10.11 -34.53
N HIS A 20 0.34 9.94 -34.28
CA HIS A 20 0.88 9.14 -33.19
C HIS A 20 0.72 9.83 -31.83
N ARG A 21 0.23 9.08 -30.83
CA ARG A 21 0.08 9.55 -29.46
C ARG A 21 1.43 9.67 -28.78
N ARG A 22 1.77 10.90 -28.39
CA ARG A 22 2.92 11.16 -27.51
C ARG A 22 2.58 10.79 -26.07
N ILE A 23 3.49 10.07 -25.43
CA ILE A 23 3.39 9.72 -24.00
C ILE A 23 4.34 10.66 -23.24
N ALA A 24 3.82 11.33 -22.20
CA ALA A 24 4.64 12.21 -21.38
C ALA A 24 5.81 11.42 -20.76
N GLY A 25 7.03 11.97 -20.85
CA GLY A 25 8.25 11.33 -20.34
C GLY A 25 8.88 10.28 -21.27
N LEU A 26 8.29 10.00 -22.44
CA LEU A 26 8.80 9.06 -23.43
C LEU A 26 9.09 9.76 -24.75
N TYR A 27 10.33 9.67 -25.23
CA TYR A 27 10.75 10.18 -26.52
C TYR A 27 10.67 9.08 -27.60
N ASP A 28 9.93 9.35 -28.66
CA ASP A 28 9.75 8.41 -29.78
C ASP A 28 10.72 8.74 -30.92
N LEU A 29 11.64 7.82 -31.25
CA LEU A 29 12.59 7.96 -32.35
C LEU A 29 12.28 6.97 -33.46
N TRP A 30 12.00 7.47 -34.66
CA TRP A 30 11.75 6.64 -35.84
C TRP A 30 13.06 6.26 -36.52
N LEU A 31 13.31 4.95 -36.64
CA LEU A 31 14.38 4.40 -37.47
C LEU A 31 13.84 3.41 -38.51
N ALA A 32 14.53 3.25 -39.63
CA ALA A 32 14.20 2.28 -40.67
C ALA A 32 15.44 1.45 -41.04
N PRO A 33 15.27 0.22 -41.55
CA PRO A 33 16.39 -0.53 -42.13
C PRO A 33 16.84 0.15 -43.44
N GLY A 34 18.12 0.49 -43.50
CA GLY A 34 18.82 1.01 -44.66
C GLY A 34 19.67 -0.06 -45.36
N PRO A 35 20.57 0.35 -46.27
CA PRO A 35 21.43 -0.57 -47.01
C PRO A 35 22.23 -1.49 -46.09
N GLY A 36 22.26 -2.79 -46.41
CA GLY A 36 22.94 -3.80 -45.60
C GLY A 36 22.30 -4.05 -44.23
N GLY A 37 21.03 -3.67 -44.04
CA GLY A 37 20.29 -3.87 -42.80
C GLY A 37 20.66 -2.90 -41.67
N ARG A 38 21.49 -1.88 -41.93
CA ARG A 38 21.86 -0.89 -40.90
C ARG A 38 20.74 0.13 -40.70
N LEU A 39 20.54 0.59 -39.47
CA LEU A 39 19.49 1.56 -39.15
C LEU A 39 19.81 2.96 -39.70
N VAL A 40 18.80 3.63 -40.22
CA VAL A 40 18.86 4.99 -40.74
C VAL A 40 17.66 5.81 -40.26
N VAL A 41 17.79 7.14 -40.27
CA VAL A 41 16.60 8.02 -40.16
C VAL A 41 15.90 8.04 -41.52
N PRO A 42 14.56 7.87 -41.60
CA PRO A 42 13.87 7.83 -42.89
C PRO A 42 14.07 9.05 -43.78
N THR A 43 14.26 10.23 -43.19
CA THR A 43 14.53 11.50 -43.91
C THR A 43 15.98 11.63 -44.39
N ALA A 44 16.88 10.75 -43.96
CA ALA A 44 18.29 10.75 -44.33
C ALA A 44 18.81 9.30 -44.53
N PRO A 45 18.28 8.55 -45.53
CA PRO A 45 18.54 7.10 -45.67
C PRO A 45 19.98 6.75 -46.10
N GLY A 46 20.78 7.73 -46.53
CA GLY A 46 22.18 7.54 -46.92
C GLY A 46 23.18 7.50 -45.76
N ARG A 47 22.73 7.74 -44.52
CA ARG A 47 23.61 7.82 -43.34
C ARG A 47 23.27 6.71 -42.33
N PRO A 48 23.96 5.55 -42.38
CA PRO A 48 23.78 4.51 -41.38
C PRO A 48 24.16 5.04 -39.99
N LEU A 49 23.44 4.60 -38.97
CA LEU A 49 23.61 5.02 -37.59
C LEU A 49 24.27 3.92 -36.77
N ASP A 50 25.28 4.30 -36.01
CA ASP A 50 25.78 3.52 -34.87
C ASP A 50 25.11 3.98 -33.56
N ALA A 51 25.43 3.33 -32.45
CA ALA A 51 24.86 3.66 -31.15
C ALA A 51 25.12 5.12 -30.73
N ARG A 52 26.31 5.66 -31.00
CA ARG A 52 26.67 7.05 -30.68
C ARG A 52 25.86 8.06 -31.49
N ALA A 53 25.65 7.79 -32.77
CA ALA A 53 24.83 8.61 -33.63
C ALA A 53 23.37 8.59 -33.18
N VAL A 54 22.82 7.43 -32.83
CA VAL A 54 21.46 7.31 -32.25
C VAL A 54 21.35 8.08 -30.93
N ALA A 55 22.28 7.89 -29.99
CA ALA A 55 22.27 8.60 -28.72
C ALA A 55 22.39 10.12 -28.92
N THR A 56 23.19 10.57 -29.90
CA THR A 56 23.29 11.98 -30.27
C THR A 56 21.96 12.53 -30.78
N LEU A 57 21.27 11.80 -31.67
CA LEU A 57 19.94 12.19 -32.14
C LEU A 57 18.93 12.33 -30.99
N VAL A 58 18.92 11.37 -30.06
CA VAL A 58 18.08 11.43 -28.86
C VAL A 58 18.41 12.68 -28.04
N ARG A 59 19.68 12.94 -27.71
CA ARG A 59 20.06 14.11 -26.89
C ARG A 59 19.69 15.46 -27.52
N HIS A 60 19.61 15.54 -28.84
CA HIS A 60 19.18 16.76 -29.54
C HIS A 60 17.66 16.94 -29.57
N GLY A 61 16.90 15.83 -29.54
CA GLY A 61 15.45 15.85 -29.71
C GLY A 61 14.64 15.61 -28.43
N ALA A 62 15.23 14.97 -27.43
CA ALA A 62 14.61 14.57 -26.18
C ALA A 62 15.04 15.47 -25.02
N ASP A 63 14.19 15.59 -24.02
CA ASP A 63 14.59 16.13 -22.72
C ASP A 63 15.49 15.10 -22.01
N ALA A 64 16.47 15.57 -21.24
CA ALA A 64 17.47 14.73 -20.58
C ALA A 64 16.85 13.75 -19.57
N ALA A 65 15.59 13.96 -19.17
CA ALA A 65 14.87 13.09 -18.28
C ALA A 65 13.95 12.07 -19.01
N GLN A 66 13.97 11.94 -20.34
CA GLN A 66 13.04 11.07 -21.08
C GLN A 66 13.62 9.68 -21.36
N ASP A 67 12.80 8.63 -21.17
CA ASP A 67 13.13 7.30 -21.70
C ASP A 67 12.86 7.30 -23.20
N VAL A 68 13.41 6.33 -23.92
CA VAL A 68 13.34 6.31 -25.40
C VAL A 68 12.52 5.12 -25.86
N ARG A 69 11.65 5.31 -26.84
CA ARG A 69 11.06 4.22 -27.61
C ARG A 69 11.48 4.33 -29.07
N ILE A 70 12.16 3.29 -29.54
CA ILE A 70 12.60 3.20 -30.93
C ILE A 70 11.49 2.58 -31.76
N LEU A 71 10.96 3.37 -32.69
CA LEU A 71 9.96 2.97 -33.63
C LEU A 71 10.64 2.43 -34.90
N ALA A 72 11.07 1.18 -34.84
CA ALA A 72 11.61 0.42 -35.96
C ALA A 72 10.94 -0.95 -36.01
N ASP A 73 10.62 -1.46 -37.20
CA ASP A 73 10.21 -2.86 -37.36
C ASP A 73 11.41 -3.79 -37.04
N ASP A 74 11.15 -4.98 -36.50
CA ASP A 74 12.17 -5.96 -36.09
C ASP A 74 13.31 -5.37 -35.22
N GLY A 75 12.98 -4.47 -34.28
CA GLY A 75 13.96 -3.73 -33.48
C GLY A 75 14.93 -4.62 -32.71
N ALA A 76 14.49 -5.80 -32.28
CA ALA A 76 15.32 -6.79 -31.58
C ALA A 76 16.47 -7.37 -32.44
N ARG A 77 16.49 -7.14 -33.76
CA ARG A 77 17.67 -7.49 -34.59
C ARG A 77 18.88 -6.60 -34.31
N HIS A 78 18.67 -5.50 -33.60
CA HIS A 78 19.70 -4.51 -33.26
C HIS A 78 19.89 -4.38 -31.75
N LEU A 79 19.67 -5.46 -30.98
CA LEU A 79 19.76 -5.45 -29.52
C LEU A 79 21.10 -4.92 -29.00
N ASP A 80 22.23 -5.35 -29.58
CA ASP A 80 23.56 -4.91 -29.13
C ASP A 80 23.71 -3.39 -29.28
N LEU A 81 23.30 -2.84 -30.43
CA LEU A 81 23.33 -1.41 -30.70
C LEU A 81 22.44 -0.64 -29.72
N PHE A 82 21.21 -1.09 -29.50
CA PHE A 82 20.28 -0.37 -28.63
C PHE A 82 20.58 -0.54 -27.13
N THR A 83 21.25 -1.64 -26.75
CA THR A 83 21.79 -1.82 -25.41
C THR A 83 22.94 -0.85 -25.15
N GLU A 84 23.82 -0.64 -26.14
CA GLU A 84 24.84 0.42 -26.08
C GLU A 84 24.21 1.81 -26.01
N VAL A 85 23.15 2.08 -26.78
CA VAL A 85 22.38 3.35 -26.68
C VAL A 85 21.83 3.55 -25.27
N ALA A 86 21.21 2.53 -24.66
CA ALA A 86 20.72 2.60 -23.29
C ALA A 86 21.86 2.95 -22.30
N GLY A 87 23.04 2.33 -22.46
CA GLY A 87 24.24 2.66 -21.70
C GLY A 87 24.71 4.11 -21.88
N LEU A 88 24.76 4.60 -23.12
CA LEU A 88 25.18 5.98 -23.45
C LEU A 88 24.19 7.04 -22.95
N LEU A 89 22.90 6.72 -22.88
CA LEU A 89 21.87 7.62 -22.39
C LEU A 89 21.68 7.55 -20.88
N GLY A 90 21.95 6.40 -20.25
CA GLY A 90 21.61 6.17 -18.84
C GLY A 90 20.11 5.98 -18.60
N HIS A 91 19.34 5.69 -19.65
CA HIS A 91 17.88 5.56 -19.62
C HIS A 91 17.41 4.25 -20.24
N ASP A 92 16.17 3.87 -19.94
CA ASP A 92 15.54 2.70 -20.56
C ASP A 92 15.22 2.99 -22.04
N VAL A 93 15.47 1.99 -22.88
CA VAL A 93 15.19 2.03 -24.32
C VAL A 93 14.19 0.92 -24.67
N LEU A 94 13.02 1.28 -25.16
CA LEU A 94 11.98 0.35 -25.60
C LEU A 94 12.17 0.06 -27.10
N VAL A 95 12.24 -1.21 -27.47
CA VAL A 95 12.36 -1.66 -28.87
C VAL A 95 11.31 -2.70 -29.20
N SER A 96 10.94 -2.79 -30.48
CA SER A 96 10.00 -3.81 -30.94
C SER A 96 10.68 -5.20 -30.99
N PRO A 97 9.93 -6.30 -30.76
CA PRO A 97 10.46 -7.67 -30.88
C PRO A 97 10.86 -8.05 -32.32
N ASP A 98 11.63 -9.12 -32.48
CA ASP A 98 11.91 -9.71 -33.80
C ASP A 98 10.64 -10.32 -34.38
N GLY A 99 10.46 -10.24 -35.71
CA GLY A 99 9.26 -10.70 -36.40
C GLY A 99 8.06 -9.77 -36.26
N SER A 100 8.26 -8.53 -35.79
CA SER A 100 7.18 -7.59 -35.52
C SER A 100 7.12 -6.43 -36.52
N ASP A 101 5.88 -6.05 -36.85
CA ASP A 101 5.56 -4.82 -37.57
C ASP A 101 4.93 -3.82 -36.60
N ILE A 102 5.44 -2.59 -36.54
CA ILE A 102 4.80 -1.52 -35.77
C ILE A 102 3.59 -1.00 -36.55
N ARG A 103 2.44 -0.96 -35.87
CA ARG A 103 1.18 -0.47 -36.41
C ARG A 103 0.50 0.48 -35.44
N HIS A 104 -0.42 1.28 -35.97
CA HIS A 104 -1.32 2.08 -35.16
C HIS A 104 -2.53 1.28 -34.69
N ALA A 105 -2.87 1.38 -33.41
CA ALA A 105 -4.10 0.87 -32.83
C ALA A 105 -4.89 2.00 -32.14
N ILE A 106 -6.22 1.86 -32.13
CA ILE A 106 -7.12 2.71 -31.35
C ILE A 106 -7.28 2.07 -29.97
N ASP A 107 -6.88 2.76 -28.91
CA ASP A 107 -7.22 2.36 -27.55
C ASP A 107 -8.72 2.61 -27.28
N ARG A 108 -9.54 1.57 -27.41
CA ARG A 108 -10.98 1.63 -27.09
C ARG A 108 -11.26 1.66 -25.57
N SER A 109 -10.25 1.49 -24.71
CA SER A 109 -10.45 1.53 -23.25
C SER A 109 -10.54 2.95 -22.68
N ALA A 110 -10.12 3.96 -23.44
CA ALA A 110 -10.16 5.37 -23.02
C ALA A 110 -11.50 6.06 -23.34
N THR A 111 -12.27 5.57 -24.31
CA THR A 111 -13.55 6.17 -24.70
C THR A 111 -14.71 5.31 -24.21
N GLY A 112 -15.27 5.65 -23.05
CA GLY A 112 -16.57 5.14 -22.60
C GLY A 112 -17.77 5.55 -23.48
N SER A 113 -17.53 5.95 -24.74
CA SER A 113 -18.52 6.42 -25.69
C SER A 113 -18.88 5.30 -26.66
N THR A 114 -20.13 4.87 -26.62
CA THR A 114 -20.75 3.85 -27.49
C THR A 114 -21.03 4.33 -28.93
N ARG A 115 -20.51 5.50 -29.34
CA ARG A 115 -20.70 6.03 -30.69
C ARG A 115 -19.36 6.16 -31.41
N PRO A 116 -19.18 5.57 -32.61
CA PRO A 116 -17.98 5.77 -33.41
C PRO A 116 -17.99 7.21 -33.93
N THR A 117 -17.45 8.15 -33.15
CA THR A 117 -17.11 9.47 -33.65
C THR A 117 -15.90 9.31 -34.56
N THR A 118 -15.96 9.92 -35.74
CA THR A 118 -14.92 9.98 -36.77
C THR A 118 -13.50 10.07 -36.19
N ASP A 119 -12.77 8.97 -36.19
CA ASP A 119 -11.36 8.77 -36.58
C ASP A 119 -10.28 9.84 -36.27
N SER A 120 -10.49 10.78 -35.35
CA SER A 120 -9.61 11.95 -35.17
C SER A 120 -8.75 11.91 -33.89
N GLY A 121 -8.81 10.82 -33.12
CA GLY A 121 -7.99 10.67 -31.92
C GLY A 121 -6.54 10.26 -32.25
N PRO A 122 -5.56 10.64 -31.41
CA PRO A 122 -4.19 10.15 -31.54
C PRO A 122 -4.14 8.63 -31.32
N LEU A 123 -3.34 7.93 -32.11
CA LEU A 123 -3.24 6.46 -32.17
C LEU A 123 -2.01 5.96 -31.43
N ASP A 124 -2.11 4.79 -30.81
CA ASP A 124 -0.99 4.16 -30.11
C ASP A 124 -0.15 3.31 -31.06
N ALA A 125 1.17 3.34 -30.89
CA ALA A 125 2.10 2.44 -31.55
C ALA A 125 2.12 1.09 -30.85
N VAL A 126 1.84 0.01 -31.59
CA VAL A 126 1.78 -1.36 -31.09
C VAL A 126 2.64 -2.26 -31.99
N PRO A 127 3.59 -3.05 -31.45
CA PRO A 127 4.27 -4.09 -32.19
C PRO A 127 3.30 -5.25 -32.39
N LEU A 128 3.11 -5.66 -33.65
CA LEU A 128 2.29 -6.83 -33.97
C LEU A 128 3.16 -7.90 -34.57
N ASP A 129 2.98 -9.13 -34.11
CA ASP A 129 3.56 -10.30 -34.75
C ASP A 129 3.11 -10.33 -36.23
N ARG A 130 4.09 -10.39 -37.14
CA ARG A 130 3.84 -10.23 -38.57
C ARG A 130 2.92 -11.31 -39.14
N VAL A 131 2.94 -12.50 -38.56
CA VAL A 131 2.20 -13.68 -39.04
C VAL A 131 0.82 -13.74 -38.40
N THR A 132 0.76 -13.74 -37.08
CA THR A 132 -0.45 -13.95 -36.29
C THR A 132 -1.27 -12.67 -36.09
N ARG A 133 -0.67 -11.51 -36.35
CA ARG A 133 -1.23 -10.16 -36.10
C ARG A 133 -1.60 -9.93 -34.63
N GLN A 134 -1.07 -10.72 -33.72
CA GLN A 134 -1.28 -10.53 -32.27
C GLN A 134 -0.33 -9.45 -31.75
N PRO A 135 -0.77 -8.63 -30.77
CA PRO A 135 0.11 -7.72 -30.07
C PRO A 135 1.29 -8.45 -29.41
N MET A 136 2.47 -7.86 -29.51
CA MET A 136 3.67 -8.29 -28.81
C MET A 136 4.14 -7.15 -27.89
N ASP A 137 4.63 -7.50 -26.71
CA ASP A 137 5.15 -6.51 -25.77
C ASP A 137 6.49 -5.93 -26.24
N TRP A 138 6.64 -4.63 -26.02
CA TRP A 138 7.92 -3.94 -26.21
C TRP A 138 9.00 -4.56 -25.33
N LEU A 139 10.19 -4.74 -25.88
CA LEU A 139 11.37 -5.14 -25.11
C LEU A 139 11.97 -3.90 -24.44
N VAL A 140 12.14 -3.95 -23.13
CA VAL A 140 12.76 -2.86 -22.35
C VAL A 140 14.24 -3.18 -22.16
N LEU A 141 15.11 -2.41 -22.82
CA LEU A 141 16.55 -2.49 -22.67
C LEU A 141 16.99 -1.48 -21.62
N GLN A 142 17.64 -1.97 -20.57
CA GLN A 142 18.16 -1.14 -19.49
C GLN A 142 19.65 -0.87 -19.71
N PRO A 143 20.21 0.24 -19.17
CA PRO A 143 21.65 0.45 -19.20
C PRO A 143 22.38 -0.76 -18.57
N PRO A 144 23.41 -1.35 -19.22
CA PRO A 144 23.98 -2.63 -18.80
C PRO A 144 24.40 -2.68 -17.32
N ASP A 145 25.06 -1.61 -16.85
CA ASP A 145 25.56 -1.52 -15.47
C ASP A 145 24.45 -1.29 -14.43
N LEU A 146 23.23 -0.98 -14.88
CA LEU A 146 22.06 -0.64 -14.07
C LEU A 146 20.88 -1.59 -14.33
N ALA A 147 21.10 -2.69 -15.03
CA ALA A 147 20.06 -3.64 -15.41
C ALA A 147 19.53 -4.41 -14.18
N THR A 148 18.21 -4.49 -14.06
CA THR A 148 17.51 -5.13 -12.94
C THR A 148 16.21 -5.78 -13.38
N SER A 149 15.68 -6.68 -12.57
CA SER A 149 14.33 -7.23 -12.70
C SER A 149 13.23 -6.33 -12.11
N LEU A 150 13.59 -5.16 -11.56
CA LEU A 150 12.62 -4.25 -10.97
C LEU A 150 11.82 -3.49 -12.06
N PRO A 151 10.58 -3.07 -11.75
CA PRO A 151 9.74 -2.36 -12.72
C PRO A 151 10.39 -1.07 -13.25
N GLY A 152 10.18 -0.79 -14.54
CA GLY A 152 10.52 0.49 -15.18
C GLY A 152 9.49 1.60 -14.93
N TRP A 153 9.76 2.78 -15.50
CA TRP A 153 8.88 3.94 -15.39
C TRP A 153 7.52 3.70 -16.08
N PHE A 154 7.57 3.01 -17.21
CA PHE A 154 6.41 2.62 -17.99
C PHE A 154 6.04 1.16 -17.71
N ALA A 155 4.74 0.86 -17.73
CA ALA A 155 4.23 -0.48 -17.85
C ALA A 155 4.09 -0.83 -19.33
N VAL A 156 4.45 -2.06 -19.69
CA VAL A 156 4.24 -2.63 -21.02
C VAL A 156 3.30 -3.81 -20.85
N ASP A 157 2.16 -3.77 -21.53
CA ASP A 157 1.12 -4.80 -21.48
C ASP A 157 0.31 -4.80 -22.79
N ASP A 158 0.09 -5.98 -23.37
CA ASP A 158 -0.57 -6.17 -24.67
C ASP A 158 -0.01 -5.28 -25.80
N GLY A 159 1.31 -5.08 -25.83
CA GLY A 159 2.00 -4.24 -26.81
C GLY A 159 1.79 -2.73 -26.64
N LEU A 160 1.08 -2.31 -25.58
CA LEU A 160 0.89 -0.90 -25.24
C LEU A 160 1.91 -0.45 -24.18
N VAL A 161 2.43 0.76 -24.35
CA VAL A 161 3.24 1.44 -23.34
C VAL A 161 2.35 2.38 -22.57
N ARG A 162 2.29 2.23 -21.24
CA ARG A 162 1.46 3.07 -20.36
C ARG A 162 2.31 3.69 -19.27
N PRO A 163 2.16 5.00 -18.98
CA PRO A 163 2.77 5.58 -17.79
C PRO A 163 2.16 4.92 -16.55
N ARG A 164 3.00 4.58 -15.58
CA ARG A 164 2.51 4.23 -14.25
C ARG A 164 1.88 5.47 -13.60
N THR A 165 1.11 5.29 -12.54
CA THR A 165 0.42 6.39 -11.86
C THR A 165 0.73 6.40 -10.36
N GLY A 166 0.57 7.56 -9.73
CA GLY A 166 0.85 7.75 -8.31
C GLY A 166 2.32 8.00 -8.00
N VAL A 167 2.69 7.81 -6.74
CA VAL A 167 4.04 8.00 -6.22
C VAL A 167 5.01 6.96 -6.82
N VAL A 168 6.21 7.41 -7.16
CA VAL A 168 7.28 6.55 -7.70
C VAL A 168 7.90 5.76 -6.55
N GLY A 169 7.51 4.49 -6.46
CA GLY A 169 7.97 3.57 -5.44
C GLY A 169 8.53 2.29 -6.02
N LEU A 170 9.79 1.98 -5.68
CA LEU A 170 10.49 0.76 -6.05
C LEU A 170 10.46 -0.21 -4.87
N PRO A 171 10.04 -1.48 -5.07
CA PRO A 171 9.97 -2.42 -3.98
C PRO A 171 11.38 -2.77 -3.47
N LEU A 172 11.56 -2.68 -2.15
CA LEU A 172 12.70 -3.27 -1.45
C LEU A 172 12.26 -4.57 -0.76
N PRO A 173 13.17 -5.49 -0.42
CA PRO A 173 12.81 -6.76 0.21
C PRO A 173 11.85 -6.60 1.42
N ASP A 174 12.17 -5.66 2.31
CA ASP A 174 11.39 -5.36 3.51
C ASP A 174 10.90 -3.89 3.55
N GLY A 175 10.75 -3.23 2.40
CA GLY A 175 10.46 -1.80 2.40
C GLY A 175 10.13 -1.16 1.05
N LEU A 176 10.53 0.10 0.88
CA LEU A 176 10.20 0.92 -0.29
C LEU A 176 11.33 1.91 -0.58
N ALA A 177 11.77 2.01 -1.83
CA ALA A 177 12.62 3.10 -2.29
C ALA A 177 11.77 4.11 -3.06
N LEU A 178 11.67 5.33 -2.55
CA LEU A 178 11.08 6.45 -3.25
C LEU A 178 12.10 7.01 -4.25
N ALA A 179 11.62 7.34 -5.44
CA ALA A 179 12.44 7.91 -6.50
C ALA A 179 11.77 9.15 -7.09
N THR A 180 12.56 9.92 -7.81
CA THR A 180 12.11 10.98 -8.72
C THR A 180 12.38 10.54 -10.15
N ARG A 181 11.92 11.33 -11.13
CA ARG A 181 12.28 11.05 -12.52
C ARG A 181 13.78 11.10 -12.76
N ALA A 182 14.47 12.03 -12.11
CA ALA A 182 15.90 12.27 -12.32
C ALA A 182 16.80 11.14 -11.82
N ASP A 183 16.46 10.49 -10.71
CA ASP A 183 17.28 9.44 -10.10
C ASP A 183 16.72 8.02 -10.29
N PHE A 184 15.61 7.86 -11.01
CA PHE A 184 14.86 6.60 -11.08
C PHE A 184 15.72 5.39 -11.46
N VAL A 185 16.52 5.49 -12.53
CA VAL A 185 17.31 4.36 -13.05
C VAL A 185 18.38 3.94 -12.05
N THR A 186 19.13 4.90 -11.51
CA THR A 186 20.15 4.65 -10.48
C THR A 186 19.52 4.15 -9.17
N ARG A 187 18.37 4.70 -8.76
CA ARG A 187 17.62 4.27 -7.58
C ARG A 187 17.11 2.84 -7.74
N ARG A 188 16.66 2.47 -8.93
CA ARG A 188 16.23 1.11 -9.26
C ARG A 188 17.38 0.12 -9.17
N ALA A 189 18.53 0.44 -9.77
CA ALA A 189 19.73 -0.39 -9.68
C ALA A 189 20.18 -0.60 -8.23
N THR A 190 20.27 0.48 -7.46
CA THR A 190 20.69 0.43 -6.05
C THR A 190 19.68 -0.31 -5.17
N ALA A 191 18.37 -0.12 -5.39
CA ALA A 191 17.31 -0.86 -4.72
C ALA A 191 17.39 -2.38 -4.98
N HIS A 192 17.73 -2.79 -6.20
CA HIS A 192 17.85 -4.20 -6.56
C HIS A 192 19.04 -4.90 -5.88
N ARG A 193 20.11 -4.15 -5.60
CA ARG A 193 21.30 -4.69 -4.92
C ARG A 193 21.12 -4.85 -3.41
N LEU A 194 20.16 -4.15 -2.79
CA LEU A 194 19.88 -4.26 -1.36
C LEU A 194 19.30 -5.65 -1.01
N GLY A 195 19.87 -6.28 0.01
CA GLY A 195 19.42 -7.55 0.57
C GLY A 195 18.24 -7.38 1.54
N ALA A 196 17.64 -8.51 1.93
CA ALA A 196 16.66 -8.51 3.01
C ALA A 196 17.36 -8.35 4.36
N SER A 197 16.82 -7.49 5.22
CA SER A 197 17.35 -7.24 6.57
C SER A 197 16.28 -7.63 7.58
N THR A 198 16.61 -8.54 8.50
CA THR A 198 15.65 -9.05 9.48
C THR A 198 15.26 -7.99 10.50
N GLY A 199 13.96 -7.76 10.65
CA GLY A 199 13.41 -6.91 11.72
C GLY A 199 13.45 -5.41 11.44
N VAL A 200 13.84 -4.97 10.24
CA VAL A 200 13.89 -3.55 9.88
C VAL A 200 13.19 -3.28 8.56
N VAL A 201 12.28 -2.30 8.55
CA VAL A 201 11.70 -1.78 7.32
C VAL A 201 12.63 -0.70 6.78
N THR A 202 13.09 -0.83 5.53
CA THR A 202 13.97 0.20 4.92
C THR A 202 13.17 1.11 4.00
N VAL A 203 13.29 2.42 4.19
CA VAL A 203 12.75 3.43 3.26
C VAL A 203 13.91 4.24 2.68
N ALA A 204 14.14 4.10 1.37
CA ALA A 204 15.06 4.98 0.68
C ALA A 204 14.34 6.23 0.21
N VAL A 205 14.89 7.39 0.56
CA VAL A 205 14.26 8.68 0.26
C VAL A 205 15.34 9.75 0.11
N THR A 206 15.12 10.69 -0.79
CA THR A 206 16.00 11.86 -0.95
C THR A 206 15.56 12.95 0.00
N ALA A 207 16.50 13.52 0.76
CA ALA A 207 16.23 14.68 1.58
C ALA A 207 16.56 15.96 0.81
N ARG A 208 15.69 16.97 0.89
CA ARG A 208 15.89 18.28 0.25
C ARG A 208 15.07 19.35 0.96
N SER A 209 15.62 20.55 1.10
CA SER A 209 14.90 21.71 1.67
C SER A 209 14.34 21.42 3.07
N GLY A 210 15.07 20.62 3.86
CA GLY A 210 14.66 20.22 5.20
C GLY A 210 13.54 19.16 5.28
N GLY A 211 13.09 18.57 4.16
CA GLY A 211 12.07 17.53 4.14
C GLY A 211 12.42 16.36 3.20
N PHE A 212 11.41 15.57 2.84
CA PHE A 212 11.54 14.35 2.05
C PHE A 212 11.02 14.55 0.63
N LEU A 213 11.88 14.47 -0.38
CA LEU A 213 11.51 14.62 -1.78
C LEU A 213 10.79 13.37 -2.30
N VAL A 214 9.56 13.55 -2.80
CA VAL A 214 8.71 12.48 -3.33
C VAL A 214 8.34 12.80 -4.77
N GLY A 215 8.64 11.89 -5.69
CA GLY A 215 8.25 11.99 -7.10
C GLY A 215 6.95 11.25 -7.41
N THR A 216 6.27 11.67 -8.46
CA THR A 216 5.16 10.93 -9.07
C THR A 216 5.49 10.50 -10.50
N TYR A 217 4.80 9.48 -11.00
CA TYR A 217 5.03 8.97 -12.35
C TYR A 217 4.61 9.94 -13.47
N SER A 218 3.94 11.06 -13.16
CA SER A 218 3.73 12.16 -14.11
C SER A 218 4.96 13.06 -14.26
N GLY A 219 6.00 12.84 -13.45
CA GLY A 219 7.22 13.65 -13.43
C GLY A 219 7.18 14.81 -12.43
N THR A 220 6.09 14.99 -11.68
CA THR A 220 6.04 16.00 -10.61
C THR A 220 6.82 15.53 -9.37
N GLN A 221 7.29 16.49 -8.58
CA GLN A 221 7.99 16.23 -7.33
C GLN A 221 7.59 17.25 -6.27
N ASP A 222 7.42 16.80 -5.04
CA ASP A 222 7.06 17.62 -3.90
C ASP A 222 7.94 17.28 -2.69
N VAL A 223 8.17 18.25 -1.80
CA VAL A 223 8.88 18.03 -0.53
C VAL A 223 7.84 17.79 0.56
N HIS A 224 7.88 16.60 1.15
CA HIS A 224 6.97 16.15 2.18
C HIS A 224 7.59 16.31 3.58
N GLY A 225 6.78 16.71 4.55
CA GLY A 225 7.11 16.60 5.97
C GLY A 225 6.97 15.16 6.50
N GLY A 226 7.34 14.94 7.75
CA GLY A 226 7.32 13.64 8.43
C GLY A 226 5.92 13.02 8.47
N GLY A 227 4.89 13.79 8.81
CA GLY A 227 3.50 13.30 8.82
C GLY A 227 2.99 12.92 7.43
N GLN A 228 3.34 13.71 6.40
CA GLN A 228 2.96 13.42 5.01
C GLN A 228 3.68 12.19 4.47
N LEU A 229 4.99 12.03 4.75
CA LEU A 229 5.72 10.82 4.39
C LEU A 229 5.13 9.60 5.11
N ALA A 230 4.80 9.71 6.39
CA ALA A 230 4.17 8.61 7.13
C ALA A 230 2.83 8.16 6.52
N ALA A 231 2.03 9.10 5.99
CA ALA A 231 0.79 8.78 5.29
C ALA A 231 1.05 7.96 4.01
N LEU A 232 2.10 8.28 3.25
CA LEU A 232 2.53 7.51 2.08
C LEU A 232 3.00 6.10 2.46
N LEU A 233 3.63 5.96 3.62
CA LEU A 233 4.15 4.68 4.13
C LEU A 233 3.07 3.84 4.86
N GLY A 234 1.81 4.27 4.90
CA GLY A 234 0.75 3.63 5.68
C GLY A 234 0.44 2.18 5.34
N ASP A 235 0.87 1.69 4.17
CA ASP A 235 0.76 0.30 3.73
C ASP A 235 1.89 -0.61 4.31
N LEU A 236 2.89 -0.02 4.98
CA LEU A 236 3.97 -0.73 5.66
C LEU A 236 3.60 -0.97 7.13
N PRO A 237 3.98 -2.13 7.71
CA PRO A 237 3.69 -2.45 9.11
C PRO A 237 4.66 -1.73 10.05
N LEU A 238 4.55 -0.41 10.15
CA LEU A 238 5.52 0.43 10.85
C LEU A 238 5.26 0.56 12.36
N TYR A 239 4.03 0.32 12.82
CA TYR A 239 3.70 0.51 14.22
C TYR A 239 4.48 -0.45 15.13
N GLY A 240 5.26 0.10 16.06
CA GLY A 240 6.13 -0.68 16.96
C GLY A 240 7.30 -1.37 16.26
N ALA A 241 7.54 -1.09 14.98
CA ALA A 241 8.65 -1.63 14.21
C ALA A 241 9.87 -0.70 14.23
N ASP A 242 10.98 -1.18 13.68
CA ASP A 242 12.15 -0.37 13.39
C ASP A 242 12.15 0.03 11.90
N LEU A 243 12.24 1.34 11.64
CA LEU A 243 12.28 1.94 10.30
C LEU A 243 13.66 2.53 10.04
N ARG A 244 14.37 2.06 9.03
CA ARG A 244 15.66 2.59 8.59
C ARG A 244 15.50 3.52 7.40
N LEU A 245 15.95 4.76 7.53
CA LEU A 245 15.99 5.71 6.41
C LEU A 245 17.32 5.59 5.67
N TRP A 246 17.24 5.19 4.40
CA TRP A 246 18.35 5.28 3.47
C TRP A 246 18.33 6.64 2.78
N LEU A 247 19.04 7.59 3.37
CA LEU A 247 19.13 8.96 2.91
C LEU A 247 20.56 9.51 3.01
N THR A 248 20.79 10.61 2.30
CA THR A 248 21.93 11.50 2.48
C THR A 248 21.38 12.78 3.11
N TRP A 249 21.94 13.20 4.25
CA TRP A 249 21.51 14.45 4.88
C TRP A 249 21.93 15.65 4.01
N PRO A 250 21.13 16.74 4.01
CA PRO A 250 21.56 17.99 3.40
C PRO A 250 22.82 18.52 4.10
N SER A 251 23.68 19.22 3.36
CA SER A 251 24.91 19.81 3.91
C SER A 251 24.64 21.07 4.75
N ASP A 252 23.53 21.75 4.49
CA ASP A 252 23.13 22.96 5.19
C ASP A 252 22.60 22.66 6.61
N ALA A 253 23.07 23.41 7.61
CA ALA A 253 22.76 23.15 9.02
C ALA A 253 21.29 23.45 9.38
N ASP A 254 20.69 24.47 8.78
CA ASP A 254 19.28 24.80 9.01
C ASP A 254 18.36 23.76 8.38
N GLU A 255 18.70 23.28 7.17
CA GLU A 255 18.01 22.14 6.56
C GLU A 255 18.18 20.86 7.39
N GLN A 256 19.35 20.61 7.97
CA GLN A 256 19.53 19.48 8.90
C GLN A 256 18.63 19.60 10.12
N ALA A 257 18.58 20.79 10.76
CA ALA A 257 17.73 21.02 11.93
C ALA A 257 16.24 20.80 11.61
N ARG A 258 15.76 21.32 10.47
CA ARG A 258 14.41 21.07 9.98
C ARG A 258 14.16 19.58 9.75
N LEU A 259 15.06 18.90 9.03
CA LEU A 259 14.89 17.49 8.74
C LEU A 259 14.93 16.60 10.00
N VAL A 260 15.70 16.98 11.04
CA VAL A 260 15.64 16.30 12.34
C VAL A 260 14.24 16.40 12.94
N ALA A 261 13.61 17.58 12.90
CA ALA A 261 12.24 17.75 13.37
C ALA A 261 11.25 16.88 12.56
N GLU A 262 11.39 16.83 11.24
CA GLU A 262 10.56 16.00 10.37
C GLU A 262 10.77 14.49 10.59
N VAL A 263 12.00 14.05 10.89
CA VAL A 263 12.30 12.65 11.25
C VAL A 263 11.68 12.29 12.61
N VAL A 264 11.71 13.20 13.59
CA VAL A 264 11.02 13.02 14.87
C VAL A 264 9.51 12.94 14.64
N GLU A 265 8.93 13.83 13.83
CA GLU A 265 7.51 13.76 13.47
C GLU A 265 7.17 12.45 12.76
N LEU A 266 8.03 11.97 11.86
CA LEU A 266 7.85 10.68 11.19
C LEU A 266 7.82 9.52 12.21
N ALA A 267 8.75 9.51 13.18
CA ALA A 267 8.77 8.53 14.25
C ALA A 267 7.49 8.57 15.10
N GLU A 268 7.07 9.76 15.53
CA GLU A 268 5.82 9.98 16.25
C GLU A 268 4.61 9.53 15.44
N THR A 269 4.56 9.84 14.15
CA THR A 269 3.41 9.54 13.29
C THR A 269 3.26 8.04 13.01
N THR A 270 4.38 7.38 12.72
CA THR A 270 4.39 5.96 12.37
C THR A 270 4.33 5.05 13.59
N GLY A 271 4.73 5.56 14.77
CA GLY A 271 4.97 4.75 15.96
C GLY A 271 6.18 3.81 15.81
N ALA A 272 7.03 4.03 14.81
CA ALA A 272 8.25 3.27 14.58
C ALA A 272 9.45 3.95 15.26
N THR A 273 10.44 3.18 15.68
CA THR A 273 11.78 3.75 15.94
C THR A 273 12.44 4.03 14.60
N VAL A 274 12.72 5.29 14.31
CA VAL A 274 13.32 5.70 13.03
C VAL A 274 14.83 5.79 13.18
N TRP A 275 15.55 5.08 12.33
CA TRP A 275 17.01 5.04 12.30
C TRP A 275 17.53 5.85 11.12
N THR A 276 18.42 6.81 11.40
CA THR A 276 19.09 7.62 10.37
C THR A 276 20.60 7.55 10.52
N PRO A 277 21.39 7.82 9.46
CA PRO A 277 22.78 8.20 9.67
C PRO A 277 22.86 9.47 10.55
N PRO A 278 24.02 9.79 11.15
CA PRO A 278 24.23 11.06 11.86
C PRO A 278 23.85 12.27 10.99
N ALA A 279 23.36 13.35 11.60
CA ALA A 279 23.03 14.58 10.88
C ALA A 279 24.24 15.09 10.08
N GLY A 280 24.01 15.50 8.83
CA GLY A 280 25.04 15.85 7.85
C GLY A 280 25.79 14.64 7.23
N GLY A 281 25.55 13.43 7.74
CA GLY A 281 26.10 12.18 7.22
C GLY A 281 25.24 11.53 6.14
N ARG A 282 25.49 10.26 5.85
CA ARG A 282 24.77 9.51 4.81
C ARG A 282 24.77 8.01 5.04
N ALA A 283 23.84 7.33 4.39
CA ALA A 283 23.80 5.86 4.33
C ALA A 283 24.19 5.38 2.94
N GLU A 284 25.16 4.47 2.86
CA GLU A 284 25.61 3.87 1.59
C GLU A 284 25.45 2.34 1.63
N LEU A 285 25.27 1.76 0.44
CA LEU A 285 25.20 0.31 0.26
C LEU A 285 26.61 -0.29 0.27
N ILE A 286 26.81 -1.32 1.08
CA ILE A 286 28.01 -2.16 1.04
C ILE A 286 27.70 -3.36 0.15
N ASP A 287 28.26 -3.40 -1.06
CA ASP A 287 27.87 -4.35 -2.10
C ASP A 287 28.15 -5.82 -1.72
N ASP A 288 29.22 -6.10 -0.97
CA ASP A 288 29.59 -7.45 -0.51
C ASP A 288 28.57 -8.04 0.49
N ARG A 289 28.00 -7.20 1.35
CA ARG A 289 27.00 -7.59 2.36
C ARG A 289 25.56 -7.36 1.92
N ARG A 290 25.36 -6.61 0.83
CA ARG A 290 24.04 -6.14 0.37
C ARG A 290 23.25 -5.44 1.49
N ASP A 291 23.94 -4.66 2.31
CA ASP A 291 23.36 -3.97 3.47
C ASP A 291 23.84 -2.52 3.54
N LEU A 292 23.24 -1.70 4.41
CA LEU A 292 23.52 -0.27 4.52
C LEU A 292 24.47 0.05 5.68
N ARG A 293 25.46 0.90 5.40
CA ARG A 293 26.36 1.50 6.39
C ARG A 293 26.07 2.98 6.58
N ALA A 294 26.05 3.42 7.83
CA ALA A 294 26.01 4.84 8.17
C ALA A 294 27.42 5.46 8.22
N PHE A 295 27.53 6.66 7.67
CA PHE A 295 28.71 7.51 7.70
C PHE A 295 28.35 8.88 8.27
N ASP A 296 29.30 9.50 8.95
CA ASP A 296 29.17 10.85 9.47
C ASP A 296 29.48 11.93 8.40
N PRO A 297 29.38 13.24 8.72
CA PRO A 297 29.68 14.31 7.76
C PRO A 297 31.11 14.31 7.22
N THR A 298 32.06 13.74 7.96
CA THR A 298 33.47 13.63 7.55
C THR A 298 33.72 12.44 6.62
N GLY A 299 32.72 11.57 6.44
CA GLY A 299 32.82 10.33 5.69
C GLY A 299 33.40 9.17 6.51
N ALA A 300 33.58 9.33 7.82
CA ALA A 300 33.97 8.23 8.70
C ALA A 300 32.76 7.34 9.02
N VAL A 301 33.02 6.06 9.25
CA VAL A 301 31.98 5.10 9.66
C VAL A 301 31.44 5.50 11.02
N ALA A 302 30.11 5.52 11.18
CA ALA A 302 29.47 5.95 12.40
C ALA A 302 28.22 5.14 12.73
N ALA A 303 27.90 5.04 14.01
CA ALA A 303 26.69 4.37 14.46
C ALA A 303 25.42 5.10 13.96
N TRP A 304 24.40 4.31 13.61
CA TRP A 304 23.06 4.82 13.32
C TRP A 304 22.46 5.53 14.54
N ARG A 305 21.67 6.58 14.29
CA ARG A 305 20.94 7.33 15.32
C ARG A 305 19.48 6.90 15.35
N ALA A 306 18.99 6.57 16.54
CA ALA A 306 17.60 6.24 16.79
C ALA A 306 16.79 7.49 17.19
N HIS A 307 15.68 7.71 16.49
CA HIS A 307 14.65 8.67 16.82
C HIS A 307 13.43 7.88 17.29
N ARG A 308 13.22 7.85 18.60
CA ARG A 308 12.17 7.04 19.22
C ARG A 308 10.93 7.90 19.46
N PRO A 309 9.73 7.40 19.16
CA PRO A 309 8.51 8.10 19.55
C PRO A 309 8.38 8.08 21.07
N ARG A 310 7.78 9.12 21.64
CA ARG A 310 7.61 9.30 23.11
C ARG A 310 6.91 8.12 23.79
N TYR A 311 6.09 7.38 23.05
CA TYR A 311 5.27 6.28 23.55
C TYR A 311 5.82 4.89 23.19
N ALA A 312 7.07 4.78 22.73
CA ALA A 312 7.68 3.48 22.46
C ALA A 312 7.87 2.69 23.76
N ASP A 313 7.20 1.54 23.87
CA ASP A 313 7.37 0.61 24.99
C ASP A 313 8.65 -0.23 24.82
N GLY A 314 9.45 -0.38 25.89
CA GLY A 314 10.67 -1.20 25.90
C GLY A 314 11.85 -0.61 25.11
N PRO A 315 12.98 -1.32 24.99
CA PRO A 315 14.08 -0.91 24.12
C PRO A 315 13.82 -1.27 22.64
N SER A 316 14.54 -0.65 21.69
CA SER A 316 14.46 -1.03 20.26
C SER A 316 14.85 -2.50 20.05
N THR A 317 14.30 -3.11 19.00
CA THR A 317 14.63 -4.50 18.63
C THR A 317 15.99 -4.61 17.90
N LEU A 318 16.56 -3.48 17.51
CA LEU A 318 17.85 -3.35 16.84
C LEU A 318 18.87 -2.61 17.71
N ASP A 319 20.14 -2.90 17.46
CA ASP A 319 21.27 -2.12 17.97
C ASP A 319 22.08 -1.56 16.80
N ALA A 320 22.53 -0.31 16.96
CA ALA A 320 23.53 0.30 16.10
C ALA A 320 24.93 -0.16 16.51
N THR A 321 25.74 -0.61 15.56
CA THR A 321 27.12 -1.01 15.81
C THR A 321 28.09 0.13 15.49
N PRO A 322 29.31 0.14 16.09
CA PRO A 322 30.36 1.10 15.74
C PRO A 322 30.78 1.05 14.26
N GLU A 323 30.60 -0.10 13.60
CA GLU A 323 30.87 -0.31 12.17
C GLU A 323 29.76 0.24 11.26
N GLY A 324 28.83 0.99 11.83
CA GLY A 324 27.74 1.66 11.12
C GLY A 324 26.68 0.72 10.58
N LEU A 325 26.49 -0.45 11.20
CA LEU A 325 25.45 -1.40 10.84
C LEU A 325 24.28 -1.38 11.84
N LEU A 326 23.13 -1.90 11.41
CA LEU A 326 22.01 -2.20 12.28
C LEU A 326 21.85 -3.71 12.37
N VAL A 327 21.90 -4.25 13.58
CA VAL A 327 21.81 -5.69 13.84
C VAL A 327 20.68 -5.99 14.82
N SER A 328 20.03 -7.14 14.67
CA SER A 328 19.01 -7.56 15.63
C SER A 328 19.65 -7.86 16.99
N ARG A 329 19.04 -7.36 18.07
CA ARG A 329 19.51 -7.65 19.45
C ARG A 329 19.61 -9.15 19.75
N ARG A 330 18.66 -9.93 19.23
CA ARG A 330 18.64 -11.40 19.43
C ARG A 330 19.82 -12.10 18.76
N ASP A 331 20.32 -11.56 17.66
CA ASP A 331 21.48 -12.11 16.96
C ASP A 331 22.78 -11.76 17.70
N ARG A 332 22.83 -10.59 18.35
CA ARG A 332 23.97 -10.18 19.19
C ARG A 332 24.05 -10.99 20.49
N GLU A 333 22.93 -11.21 21.18
CA GLU A 333 22.88 -12.02 22.41
C GLU A 333 23.34 -13.47 22.17
N ARG A 334 23.04 -14.05 20.99
CA ARG A 334 23.54 -15.39 20.61
C ARG A 334 25.06 -15.45 20.44
N ILE A 335 25.72 -14.36 20.07
CA ILE A 335 27.18 -14.31 19.88
C ILE A 335 27.90 -14.16 21.23
N VAL A 336 27.30 -13.45 22.19
CA VAL A 336 27.91 -13.22 23.52
C VAL A 336 27.87 -14.48 24.40
N VAL A 337 26.89 -15.38 24.23
CA VAL A 337 26.78 -16.62 25.04
C VAL A 337 27.84 -17.68 24.67
N ALA A 338 28.57 -17.54 23.55
CA ALA A 338 29.62 -18.47 23.15
C ALA A 338 31.02 -18.14 23.74
N SER A 339 31.17 -17.06 24.51
CA SER A 339 32.47 -16.69 25.09
C SER A 339 32.31 -16.07 26.48
N ALA A 340 32.05 -16.92 27.47
CA ALA A 340 32.40 -16.64 28.85
C ALA A 340 33.04 -17.90 29.43
N ALA A 341 34.37 -17.88 29.45
CA ALA A 341 35.18 -18.85 30.16
C ALA A 341 34.79 -18.84 31.64
N VAL A 342 34.61 -20.05 32.18
CA VAL A 342 34.46 -20.34 33.60
C VAL A 342 35.69 -19.80 34.33
N VAL A 343 35.49 -18.88 35.27
CA VAL A 343 36.41 -18.67 36.38
C VAL A 343 35.61 -18.84 37.65
N ASP A 344 35.96 -19.91 38.36
CA ASP A 344 35.47 -20.32 39.66
C ASP A 344 36.41 -19.81 40.77
N ALA A 345 35.91 -19.89 42.01
CA ALA A 345 36.48 -19.50 43.31
C ALA A 345 36.22 -18.04 43.74
N GLY A 346 35.58 -17.75 44.87
CA GLY A 346 35.20 -18.54 46.04
C GLY A 346 34.70 -17.61 47.18
N PRO A 347 34.22 -18.14 48.33
CA PRO A 347 33.10 -17.57 49.09
C PRO A 347 33.47 -16.92 50.45
N ALA A 348 32.43 -16.51 51.20
CA ALA A 348 32.33 -16.03 52.61
C ALA A 348 32.10 -14.51 52.71
N ASP A 349 31.39 -13.93 53.67
CA ASP A 349 30.44 -14.34 54.71
C ASP A 349 29.75 -13.03 55.17
N GLY A 350 28.62 -13.10 55.88
CA GLY A 350 28.20 -12.00 56.77
C GLY A 350 26.80 -11.43 56.56
N HIS A 351 25.79 -12.09 57.13
CA HIS A 351 24.63 -11.43 57.73
C HIS A 351 25.08 -10.64 58.99
N PRO A 352 24.44 -9.51 59.35
CA PRO A 352 23.25 -9.61 60.20
C PRO A 352 22.15 -8.54 59.94
N GLY A 353 20.89 -8.91 60.23
CA GLY A 353 19.82 -7.96 60.61
C GLY A 353 20.02 -7.47 62.07
N PRO A 354 19.07 -6.80 62.77
CA PRO A 354 17.62 -6.66 62.55
C PRO A 354 17.16 -5.17 62.63
N ALA A 355 15.89 -4.75 62.53
CA ALA A 355 14.87 -4.80 63.58
C ALA A 355 13.53 -4.11 63.15
N ARG A 356 12.46 -4.58 63.79
CA ARG A 356 11.04 -4.18 63.76
C ARG A 356 10.74 -2.87 64.53
N ALA A 357 9.60 -2.23 64.20
CA ALA A 357 8.50 -1.80 65.11
C ALA A 357 7.52 -0.89 64.31
N ASP A 358 6.28 -1.30 64.05
CA ASP A 358 5.03 -0.99 64.79
C ASP A 358 4.50 0.45 64.51
N ASP A 359 3.46 0.64 63.69
CA ASP A 359 2.00 0.63 63.97
C ASP A 359 1.45 2.05 64.37
N PRO A 360 0.14 2.34 64.54
CA PRO A 360 -0.76 2.83 63.47
C PRO A 360 -1.61 4.11 63.80
N THR A 361 -2.52 4.44 62.87
CA THR A 361 -3.86 5.14 63.01
C THR A 361 -3.91 6.68 63.23
N PRO A 362 -5.08 7.37 63.10
CA PRO A 362 -6.20 7.30 62.12
C PRO A 362 -6.75 8.69 61.62
N VAL A 363 -7.53 8.68 60.51
CA VAL A 363 -8.87 9.29 60.19
C VAL A 363 -9.37 10.45 61.12
N PRO A 364 -10.03 11.56 60.65
CA PRO A 364 -11.31 11.44 59.94
C PRO A 364 -11.83 12.50 58.93
N ASP A 365 -12.80 11.98 58.16
CA ASP A 365 -14.06 12.51 57.63
C ASP A 365 -14.28 14.01 57.38
N GLY A 366 -14.81 14.26 56.18
CA GLY A 366 -15.42 15.53 55.78
C GLY A 366 -16.44 15.32 54.66
N THR A 367 -17.54 14.64 54.98
CA THR A 367 -18.76 14.53 54.17
C THR A 367 -19.42 15.91 54.04
N ALA A 368 -19.74 16.33 52.82
CA ALA A 368 -20.80 17.31 52.58
C ALA A 368 -21.50 17.02 51.24
N ALA A 369 -22.72 16.48 51.36
CA ALA A 369 -23.69 16.34 50.28
C ALA A 369 -24.36 17.70 49.98
N PRO A 370 -24.87 17.90 48.74
CA PRO A 370 -25.57 19.13 48.35
C PRO A 370 -27.06 19.12 48.76
N PRO A 371 -27.69 20.29 48.96
CA PRO A 371 -29.14 20.37 49.22
C PRO A 371 -30.01 20.28 47.92
N PRO A 372 -31.30 19.89 48.04
CA PRO A 372 -32.18 19.57 46.91
C PRO A 372 -33.33 20.58 46.64
N ALA A 373 -34.08 20.28 45.55
CA ALA A 373 -35.46 20.68 45.21
C ALA A 373 -35.69 22.12 44.69
N ASP A 374 -36.50 22.42 43.67
CA ASP A 374 -37.82 21.87 43.32
C ASP A 374 -38.16 21.93 41.81
N PRO A 375 -39.22 21.21 41.36
CA PRO A 375 -39.67 21.09 39.97
C PRO A 375 -40.70 22.17 39.60
N ALA A 376 -40.74 22.55 38.33
CA ALA A 376 -41.86 23.31 37.77
C ALA A 376 -42.41 22.59 36.53
N ASP A 377 -43.62 22.11 36.74
CA ASP A 377 -44.57 21.52 35.81
C ASP A 377 -45.03 22.57 34.78
N ALA A 378 -45.06 22.23 33.49
CA ALA A 378 -45.87 22.92 32.50
C ALA A 378 -46.28 21.93 31.40
N ALA A 379 -47.59 21.78 31.30
CA ALA A 379 -48.39 20.82 30.54
C ALA A 379 -48.17 20.81 29.00
N PRO A 380 -48.63 19.76 28.30
CA PRO A 380 -48.34 19.51 26.89
C PRO A 380 -49.30 20.28 25.96
N PRO A 381 -48.87 20.68 24.75
CA PRO A 381 -49.80 20.95 23.67
C PRO A 381 -50.15 19.64 22.93
N THR A 382 -51.43 19.28 22.99
CA THR A 382 -52.13 18.29 22.14
C THR A 382 -52.06 18.72 20.66
N PRO A 383 -52.09 17.78 19.71
CA PRO A 383 -51.56 17.96 18.36
C PRO A 383 -52.57 18.65 17.44
N VAL A 384 -52.07 19.52 16.57
CA VAL A 384 -52.84 20.04 15.44
C VAL A 384 -52.12 19.63 14.16
N GLY A 385 -52.81 18.75 13.42
CA GLY A 385 -52.85 18.76 11.96
C GLY A 385 -51.60 18.30 11.21
N ASP A 386 -51.69 17.09 10.68
CA ASP A 386 -50.92 16.62 9.55
C ASP A 386 -50.90 17.65 8.41
N ASP A 387 -49.70 18.14 8.10
CA ASP A 387 -49.27 18.38 6.74
C ASP A 387 -47.88 17.75 6.62
N ALA A 388 -47.84 16.54 6.06
CA ALA A 388 -46.64 15.74 5.87
C ALA A 388 -45.74 16.32 4.77
N GLY A 389 -45.23 17.53 5.00
CA GLY A 389 -43.99 17.99 4.39
C GLY A 389 -42.83 17.42 5.20
N VAL A 390 -41.87 16.78 4.54
CA VAL A 390 -40.62 16.31 5.17
C VAL A 390 -39.96 17.52 5.86
N ALA A 391 -40.16 17.64 7.18
CA ALA A 391 -39.75 18.81 7.93
C ALA A 391 -38.22 18.88 7.95
N GLU A 392 -37.70 19.88 7.24
CA GLU A 392 -36.28 20.16 7.13
C GLU A 392 -35.73 20.58 8.51
N GLN A 393 -34.65 19.93 8.96
CA GLN A 393 -34.07 20.20 10.28
C GLN A 393 -32.83 21.09 10.18
N PRO A 394 -32.69 22.11 11.04
CA PRO A 394 -31.47 22.92 11.09
C PRO A 394 -30.28 22.07 11.61
N ALA A 395 -29.11 22.22 11.00
CA ALA A 395 -27.87 21.55 11.40
C ALA A 395 -27.27 22.20 12.67
N VAL A 396 -27.81 21.88 13.84
CA VAL A 396 -27.35 22.39 15.14
C VAL A 396 -26.39 21.39 15.79
N PRO A 397 -25.26 21.84 16.39
CA PRO A 397 -24.38 20.97 17.16
C PRO A 397 -25.08 20.27 18.32
N LEU A 398 -24.79 18.98 18.50
CA LEU A 398 -25.32 18.17 19.61
C LEU A 398 -24.52 18.37 20.91
N PRO A 399 -25.16 18.18 22.08
CA PRO A 399 -24.51 18.40 23.37
C PRO A 399 -23.38 17.40 23.64
N ARG A 400 -22.31 17.86 24.30
CA ARG A 400 -21.18 17.02 24.70
C ARG A 400 -21.55 16.15 25.92
N PRO A 401 -21.24 14.84 25.90
CA PRO A 401 -21.41 13.98 27.07
C PRO A 401 -20.33 14.27 28.13
N ALA A 402 -20.66 14.01 29.40
CA ALA A 402 -19.65 13.86 30.44
C ALA A 402 -18.76 12.64 30.15
N LEU A 403 -17.51 12.68 30.62
CA LEU A 403 -16.52 11.61 30.39
C LEU A 403 -16.13 10.91 31.68
N VAL A 404 -15.85 9.62 31.60
CA VAL A 404 -15.34 8.80 32.70
C VAL A 404 -14.15 7.97 32.22
N THR A 405 -13.16 7.75 33.08
CA THR A 405 -12.02 6.87 32.76
C THR A 405 -12.43 5.42 33.00
N GLU A 406 -12.33 4.59 31.96
CA GLU A 406 -12.68 3.16 32.07
C GLU A 406 -11.58 2.37 32.82
N SER A 407 -11.98 1.26 33.43
CA SER A 407 -11.04 0.36 34.11
C SER A 407 -10.05 -0.26 33.12
N ARG A 408 -8.80 -0.48 33.54
CA ARG A 408 -7.78 -1.21 32.74
C ARG A 408 -8.16 -2.67 32.47
N ARG A 409 -9.11 -3.23 33.22
CA ARG A 409 -9.66 -4.58 33.01
C ARG A 409 -10.86 -4.63 32.06
N ALA A 410 -11.24 -3.50 31.45
CA ALA A 410 -12.34 -3.44 30.50
C ALA A 410 -12.14 -4.37 29.29
N ALA A 411 -13.26 -4.72 28.64
CA ALA A 411 -13.24 -5.49 27.40
C ALA A 411 -12.51 -4.72 26.28
N ASP A 412 -11.93 -5.47 25.34
CA ASP A 412 -11.24 -4.91 24.18
C ASP A 412 -12.19 -4.09 23.30
N TYR A 413 -11.62 -3.15 22.55
CA TYR A 413 -12.40 -2.25 21.71
C TYR A 413 -12.57 -2.75 20.26
N GLY A 414 -11.87 -3.82 19.88
CA GLY A 414 -11.85 -4.37 18.52
C GLY A 414 -10.57 -4.03 17.76
N PRO A 415 -10.26 -2.76 17.47
CA PRO A 415 -9.00 -2.39 16.83
C PRO A 415 -7.79 -2.78 17.70
N PRO A 416 -6.77 -3.46 17.14
CA PRO A 416 -5.64 -3.97 17.91
C PRO A 416 -4.71 -2.87 18.45
N TRP A 417 -4.78 -1.67 17.90
CA TRP A 417 -4.00 -0.51 18.32
C TRP A 417 -4.67 0.28 19.47
N LEU A 418 -5.95 0.01 19.77
CA LEU A 418 -6.72 0.75 20.76
C LEU A 418 -6.62 0.07 22.14
N ARG A 419 -5.88 0.69 23.06
CA ARG A 419 -5.57 0.15 24.39
C ARG A 419 -6.75 0.28 25.36
N ARG A 420 -6.91 -0.65 26.32
CA ARG A 420 -7.88 -0.58 27.43
C ARG A 420 -7.66 0.64 28.34
N GLY A 421 -8.71 1.06 29.05
CA GLY A 421 -8.64 2.15 30.03
C GLY A 421 -8.70 3.56 29.41
N GLN A 422 -9.44 3.70 28.30
CA GLN A 422 -9.67 4.99 27.65
C GLN A 422 -10.65 5.84 28.47
N GLN A 423 -10.70 7.14 28.17
CA GLN A 423 -11.85 7.95 28.58
C GLN A 423 -13.02 7.69 27.64
N VAL A 424 -14.19 7.41 28.19
CA VAL A 424 -15.41 7.08 27.45
C VAL A 424 -16.57 7.96 27.91
N ASN A 425 -17.63 8.03 27.11
CA ASN A 425 -18.85 8.77 27.49
C ASN A 425 -19.50 8.14 28.74
N ALA A 426 -19.85 8.97 29.73
CA ALA A 426 -20.50 8.56 30.97
C ALA A 426 -22.03 8.54 30.87
N ALA A 427 -22.59 9.33 29.94
CA ALA A 427 -24.02 9.45 29.71
C ALA A 427 -24.38 9.08 28.26
N THR A 428 -25.66 8.77 28.04
CA THR A 428 -26.21 8.62 26.68
C THR A 428 -26.16 9.96 25.97
N PHE A 429 -25.71 9.97 24.71
CA PHE A 429 -25.73 11.16 23.85
C PHE A 429 -25.96 10.75 22.40
N GLU A 430 -26.17 11.73 21.54
CA GLU A 430 -26.35 11.51 20.10
C GLU A 430 -25.21 12.15 19.31
N ALA A 431 -24.90 11.57 18.15
CA ALA A 431 -23.86 12.04 17.23
C ALA A 431 -24.24 11.71 15.78
N TYR A 432 -23.52 12.30 14.84
CA TYR A 432 -23.66 12.05 13.41
C TYR A 432 -22.51 11.21 12.88
N VAL A 433 -22.80 10.26 12.01
CA VAL A 433 -21.82 9.40 11.34
C VAL A 433 -21.94 9.60 9.84
N LEU A 434 -20.80 9.70 9.16
CA LEU A 434 -20.75 9.86 7.71
C LEU A 434 -21.11 8.56 6.97
N VAL A 435 -21.90 8.68 5.91
CA VAL A 435 -22.27 7.58 5.02
C VAL A 435 -21.67 7.80 3.63
N GLU A 436 -20.88 6.83 3.17
CA GLU A 436 -20.48 6.76 1.77
C GLU A 436 -21.57 6.00 0.97
N GLY A 437 -22.48 6.76 0.34
CA GLY A 437 -23.58 6.24 -0.47
C GLY A 437 -24.94 6.36 0.21
N ASP A 438 -25.90 5.51 -0.19
CA ASP A 438 -27.30 5.59 0.22
C ASP A 438 -27.50 5.23 1.72
N PRO A 439 -28.03 6.14 2.56
CA PRO A 439 -28.37 5.89 3.96
C PRO A 439 -29.25 4.67 4.19
N ALA A 440 -30.25 4.43 3.31
CA ALA A 440 -31.18 3.32 3.47
C ALA A 440 -30.46 1.97 3.40
N ARG A 441 -29.53 1.86 2.45
CA ARG A 441 -28.67 0.67 2.34
C ARG A 441 -27.73 0.56 3.54
N ALA A 442 -27.22 1.67 4.05
CA ALA A 442 -26.29 1.65 5.17
C ALA A 442 -26.95 1.14 6.47
N VAL A 443 -28.23 1.47 6.69
CA VAL A 443 -29.04 0.95 7.80
C VAL A 443 -29.17 -0.58 7.73
N GLY A 444 -29.55 -1.13 6.57
CA GLY A 444 -29.77 -2.57 6.41
C GLY A 444 -28.49 -3.40 6.26
N ASP A 445 -27.55 -2.93 5.45
CA ASP A 445 -26.33 -3.65 5.08
C ASP A 445 -25.17 -3.43 6.07
N GLY A 446 -25.21 -2.34 6.83
CA GLY A 446 -24.10 -1.80 7.61
C GLY A 446 -23.29 -0.77 6.83
N LEU A 447 -22.64 0.14 7.56
CA LEU A 447 -21.79 1.18 7.02
C LEU A 447 -20.62 0.56 6.23
N PRO A 448 -20.46 0.88 4.93
CA PRO A 448 -19.30 0.44 4.18
C PRO A 448 -18.05 1.07 4.80
N GLY A 449 -17.10 0.24 5.22
CA GLY A 449 -15.86 0.70 5.83
C GLY A 449 -14.83 -0.41 5.81
N VAL A 450 -13.56 -0.05 6.00
CA VAL A 450 -12.45 -1.01 6.11
C VAL A 450 -11.82 -1.02 7.49
N GLU A 451 -12.31 -0.19 8.39
CA GLU A 451 -11.75 -0.03 9.73
C GLU A 451 -12.67 -0.66 10.76
N LEU A 452 -12.09 -1.11 11.87
CA LEU A 452 -12.84 -1.68 13.00
C LEU A 452 -13.36 -0.60 13.95
N PHE A 453 -13.67 0.58 13.44
CA PHE A 453 -14.27 1.69 14.18
C PHE A 453 -14.97 2.65 13.22
N VAL A 454 -15.81 3.52 13.77
CA VAL A 454 -16.55 4.55 13.03
C VAL A 454 -16.32 5.91 13.68
N PRO A 455 -15.89 6.94 12.92
CA PRO A 455 -15.85 8.31 13.43
C PRO A 455 -17.26 8.90 13.50
N ALA A 456 -17.57 9.57 14.61
CA ALA A 456 -18.82 10.25 14.86
C ALA A 456 -18.57 11.71 15.27
N PHE A 457 -19.44 12.61 14.84
CA PHE A 457 -19.31 14.06 14.99
C PHE A 457 -20.49 14.62 15.75
N LEU A 458 -20.27 15.54 16.69
CA LEU A 458 -21.39 16.27 17.33
C LEU A 458 -21.96 17.37 16.43
N ASP A 459 -21.10 17.99 15.61
CA ASP A 459 -21.51 19.00 14.64
C ASP A 459 -21.61 18.35 13.24
N PRO A 460 -22.82 18.23 12.66
CA PRO A 460 -22.99 17.69 11.31
C PRO A 460 -22.27 18.51 10.24
N ARG A 461 -21.94 19.78 10.49
CA ARG A 461 -21.16 20.65 9.58
C ARG A 461 -19.68 20.27 9.51
N SER A 462 -19.21 19.40 10.41
CA SER A 462 -17.87 18.82 10.32
C SER A 462 -17.73 17.79 9.19
N ALA A 463 -18.85 17.33 8.63
CA ALA A 463 -18.84 16.46 7.46
C ALA A 463 -18.59 17.26 6.17
N PRO A 464 -17.93 16.68 5.15
CA PRO A 464 -17.80 17.32 3.83
C PRO A 464 -19.17 17.67 3.25
N ALA A 465 -19.26 18.82 2.58
CA ALA A 465 -20.50 19.29 1.97
C ALA A 465 -21.10 18.26 1.00
N GLY A 466 -22.41 18.02 1.11
CA GLY A 466 -23.12 17.03 0.29
C GLY A 466 -22.97 15.57 0.75
N SER A 467 -22.37 15.33 1.92
CA SER A 467 -22.31 13.98 2.51
C SER A 467 -23.63 13.59 3.15
N ASP A 468 -24.04 12.34 2.95
CA ASP A 468 -25.16 11.75 3.67
C ASP A 468 -24.71 11.32 5.09
N LEU A 469 -25.59 11.44 6.08
CA LEU A 469 -25.31 11.22 7.50
C LEU A 469 -26.31 10.24 8.14
N LEU A 470 -25.87 9.49 9.15
CA LEU A 470 -26.74 8.79 10.10
C LEU A 470 -26.63 9.46 11.46
N ARG A 471 -27.76 9.76 12.09
CA ARG A 471 -27.82 10.13 13.51
C ARG A 471 -27.86 8.85 14.34
N VAL A 472 -27.02 8.80 15.36
CA VAL A 472 -26.87 7.64 16.25
C VAL A 472 -27.00 8.07 17.70
N ARG A 473 -27.63 7.21 18.51
CA ARG A 473 -27.69 7.29 19.96
C ARG A 473 -26.70 6.32 20.57
N ILE A 474 -25.84 6.82 21.46
CA ILE A 474 -24.71 6.09 22.02
C ILE A 474 -24.89 6.00 23.53
N SER A 475 -25.07 4.79 24.05
CA SER A 475 -25.16 4.52 25.49
C SER A 475 -23.78 4.70 26.19
N PRO A 476 -23.74 4.84 27.53
CA PRO A 476 -22.49 5.01 28.28
C PRO A 476 -21.43 3.98 27.90
N GLY A 477 -20.17 4.39 27.78
CA GLY A 477 -19.03 3.56 27.41
C GLY A 477 -18.97 3.12 25.94
N GLY A 478 -19.83 3.66 25.07
CA GLY A 478 -19.89 3.32 23.65
C GLY A 478 -18.97 4.14 22.75
N ALA A 479 -18.53 5.32 23.21
CA ALA A 479 -17.70 6.25 22.43
C ALA A 479 -16.47 6.73 23.21
N ILE A 480 -15.37 6.92 22.48
CA ILE A 480 -14.12 7.49 22.99
C ILE A 480 -13.90 8.84 22.32
N PRO A 481 -13.71 9.94 23.06
CA PRO A 481 -13.46 11.23 22.44
C PRO A 481 -12.04 11.26 21.86
N MET A 482 -11.90 11.69 20.60
CA MET A 482 -10.60 11.74 19.93
C MET A 482 -9.63 12.70 20.62
N ALA A 483 -10.14 13.78 21.21
CA ALA A 483 -9.33 14.81 21.88
C ALA A 483 -8.58 14.30 23.13
N VAL A 484 -9.05 13.23 23.77
CA VAL A 484 -8.45 12.65 24.99
C VAL A 484 -8.04 11.20 24.79
N LEU A 485 -7.97 10.75 23.53
CA LEU A 485 -7.63 9.39 23.16
C LEU A 485 -6.20 9.07 23.64
N ARG A 486 -6.08 8.07 24.52
CA ARG A 486 -4.82 7.59 25.09
C ARG A 486 -4.31 6.38 24.30
N ALA A 487 -4.36 6.48 22.97
CA ALA A 487 -3.89 5.45 22.06
C ALA A 487 -3.28 6.10 20.82
N HIS A 488 -2.23 5.49 20.28
CA HIS A 488 -1.63 5.95 19.03
C HIS A 488 -2.55 5.62 17.86
N VAL A 489 -3.08 6.65 17.23
CA VAL A 489 -3.92 6.50 16.05
C VAL A 489 -3.03 6.24 14.84
N PRO A 490 -3.27 5.16 14.06
CA PRO A 490 -2.52 4.92 12.84
C PRO A 490 -2.50 6.15 11.92
N ALA A 491 -1.34 6.42 11.30
CA ALA A 491 -1.08 7.61 10.49
C ALA A 491 -2.20 7.93 9.47
N ARG A 492 -2.81 6.88 8.90
CA ARG A 492 -3.92 6.99 7.97
C ARG A 492 -5.16 7.68 8.53
N PHE A 493 -5.31 7.85 9.84
CA PHE A 493 -6.43 8.58 10.46
C PHE A 493 -6.02 9.87 11.18
N LYS A 494 -4.79 10.36 10.95
CA LYS A 494 -4.40 11.67 11.49
C LYS A 494 -5.30 12.81 11.01
N TYR A 495 -5.93 12.70 9.85
CA TYR A 495 -6.91 13.68 9.38
C TYR A 495 -8.17 13.76 10.26
N VAL A 496 -8.43 12.73 11.08
CA VAL A 496 -9.54 12.69 12.06
C VAL A 496 -9.09 13.24 13.43
N LEU A 497 -7.77 13.31 13.67
CA LEU A 497 -7.18 13.90 14.86
C LEU A 497 -7.12 15.42 14.70
N GLY A 498 -8.05 16.15 15.32
CA GLY A 498 -8.02 17.61 15.35
C GLY A 498 -9.38 18.29 15.49
N SER A 499 -10.47 17.57 15.23
CA SER A 499 -11.81 18.11 15.47
C SER A 499 -12.22 17.87 16.94
N PRO A 500 -12.41 18.94 17.76
CA PRO A 500 -12.70 18.83 19.19
C PRO A 500 -14.04 18.15 19.50
N ASP A 501 -14.84 17.86 18.48
CA ASP A 501 -16.18 17.28 18.57
C ASP A 501 -16.29 15.92 17.85
N THR A 502 -15.16 15.24 17.67
CA THR A 502 -15.11 13.89 17.08
C THR A 502 -14.93 12.80 18.12
N TYR A 503 -15.73 11.76 18.00
CA TYR A 503 -15.74 10.56 18.81
C TYR A 503 -15.45 9.33 17.94
N LEU A 504 -14.76 8.36 18.51
CA LEU A 504 -14.52 7.07 17.91
C LEU A 504 -15.52 6.07 18.50
N LEU A 505 -16.24 5.36 17.63
CA LEU A 505 -17.14 4.27 17.96
C LEU A 505 -16.45 2.94 17.61
N PRO A 506 -15.86 2.23 18.59
CA PRO A 506 -15.11 1.01 18.31
C PRO A 506 -16.02 -0.16 17.93
N ALA A 507 -15.56 -1.04 17.03
CA ALA A 507 -16.34 -2.19 16.56
C ALA A 507 -16.87 -3.09 17.69
N ALA A 508 -16.09 -3.32 18.74
CA ALA A 508 -16.50 -4.16 19.86
C ALA A 508 -17.53 -3.50 20.79
N ARG A 509 -17.81 -2.20 20.59
CA ARG A 509 -18.75 -1.40 21.40
C ARG A 509 -19.96 -0.90 20.60
N LEU A 510 -20.10 -1.35 19.35
CA LEU A 510 -21.25 -1.01 18.51
C LEU A 510 -22.58 -1.56 19.07
N ASP A 511 -22.52 -2.54 19.97
CA ASP A 511 -23.67 -3.02 20.73
C ASP A 511 -24.31 -1.91 21.58
N ARG A 512 -23.59 -0.82 21.85
CA ARG A 512 -24.04 0.38 22.58
C ARG A 512 -24.49 1.52 21.67
N VAL A 513 -24.51 1.31 20.36
CA VAL A 513 -24.86 2.34 19.36
C VAL A 513 -26.15 1.93 18.66
N ARG A 514 -27.12 2.83 18.63
CA ARG A 514 -28.43 2.65 18.00
C ARG A 514 -28.67 3.74 16.97
N LEU A 515 -29.20 3.37 15.82
CA LEU A 515 -29.60 4.30 14.77
C LEU A 515 -30.84 5.07 15.24
N VAL A 516 -30.89 6.35 14.88
CA VAL A 516 -32.04 7.25 15.13
C VAL A 516 -32.68 7.64 13.80
N GLY A 517 -31.88 7.93 12.78
CA GLY A 517 -32.39 8.27 11.45
C GLY A 517 -31.28 8.62 10.45
N GLY A 518 -31.62 8.63 9.16
CA GLY A 518 -30.75 9.01 8.06
C GLY A 518 -31.07 10.39 7.50
N PHE A 519 -30.03 11.13 7.10
CA PHE A 519 -30.14 12.51 6.63
C PHE A 519 -29.29 12.71 5.37
N ARG A 520 -29.77 13.56 4.46
CA ARG A 520 -29.00 14.10 3.34
C ARG A 520 -28.63 15.55 3.61
N SER A 521 -27.35 15.88 3.44
CA SER A 521 -26.89 17.28 3.49
C SER A 521 -27.17 17.96 2.15
N ASP A 522 -27.88 19.08 2.16
CA ASP A 522 -28.19 19.87 0.97
C ASP A 522 -27.13 20.94 0.62
N GLY A 523 -26.11 21.11 1.47
CA GLY A 523 -25.02 22.07 1.28
C GLY A 523 -25.24 23.44 1.94
N PHE A 524 -26.41 23.69 2.55
CA PHE A 524 -26.75 24.96 3.22
C PHE A 524 -26.92 24.83 4.74
N SER A 525 -26.24 23.87 5.37
CA SER A 525 -26.42 23.53 6.79
C SER A 525 -27.85 23.07 7.13
N ARG A 526 -28.51 22.38 6.19
CA ARG A 526 -29.81 21.76 6.42
C ARG A 526 -29.70 20.25 6.21
N LEU A 527 -30.44 19.53 7.04
CA LEU A 527 -30.50 18.08 7.01
C LEU A 527 -31.90 17.65 6.61
N LEU A 528 -32.00 16.98 5.46
CA LEU A 528 -33.24 16.41 4.95
C LEU A 528 -33.34 14.94 5.40
N PRO A 529 -34.33 14.57 6.22
CA PRO A 529 -34.56 13.18 6.60
C PRO A 529 -34.78 12.31 5.35
N THR A 530 -34.10 11.16 5.30
CA THR A 530 -34.21 10.20 4.20
C THR A 530 -34.76 8.85 4.63
N VAL A 531 -34.49 8.42 5.86
CA VAL A 531 -34.85 7.10 6.38
C VAL A 531 -35.10 7.17 7.88
N ASP A 532 -36.19 6.54 8.33
CA ASP A 532 -36.41 6.23 9.75
C ASP A 532 -35.81 4.86 10.07
N ALA A 533 -35.03 4.79 11.16
CA ALA A 533 -34.24 3.62 11.53
C ALA A 533 -34.15 3.46 13.07
N ASP A 534 -35.11 4.01 13.81
CA ASP A 534 -35.03 4.07 15.28
C ASP A 534 -34.83 2.68 15.91
N GLY A 535 -33.75 2.55 16.69
CA GLY A 535 -33.48 1.37 17.50
C GLY A 535 -32.66 0.25 16.83
N GLU A 536 -32.32 0.33 15.54
CA GLU A 536 -31.44 -0.67 14.90
C GLU A 536 -29.98 -0.50 15.36
N PRO A 537 -29.20 -1.57 15.63
CA PRO A 537 -27.80 -1.42 16.00
C PRO A 537 -26.95 -0.96 14.81
N LEU A 538 -25.97 -0.11 15.08
CA LEU A 538 -25.00 0.30 14.08
C LEU A 538 -24.10 -0.89 13.71
N ARG A 539 -23.90 -1.12 12.41
CA ARG A 539 -23.07 -2.22 11.89
C ARG A 539 -21.99 -1.68 10.97
N ILE A 540 -20.83 -2.32 10.95
CA ILE A 540 -19.77 -2.09 9.97
C ILE A 540 -19.81 -3.20 8.94
N ARG A 541 -19.68 -2.86 7.66
CA ARG A 541 -19.52 -3.81 6.56
C ARG A 541 -18.15 -3.60 5.92
N ALA A 542 -17.29 -4.60 6.06
CA ALA A 542 -15.97 -4.64 5.43
C ALA A 542 -16.11 -4.63 3.89
N ALA A 543 -16.02 -3.44 3.30
CA ALA A 543 -16.17 -3.25 1.87
C ALA A 543 -14.83 -3.45 1.13
N PRO A 544 -14.83 -4.04 -0.08
CA PRO A 544 -13.64 -4.06 -0.91
C PRO A 544 -13.32 -2.64 -1.36
N THR A 545 -12.19 -2.10 -0.90
CA THR A 545 -11.61 -0.87 -1.42
C THR A 545 -10.40 -1.22 -2.26
N SER A 546 -9.76 -0.23 -2.87
CA SER A 546 -8.47 -0.47 -3.50
C SER A 546 -7.46 -1.04 -2.49
N ARG A 547 -7.56 -0.68 -1.20
CA ARG A 547 -6.61 -1.00 -0.12
C ARG A 547 -6.96 -2.28 0.65
N SER A 548 -8.24 -2.61 0.82
CA SER A 548 -8.64 -3.82 1.52
C SER A 548 -8.59 -5.05 0.61
N VAL A 549 -8.22 -6.19 1.20
CA VAL A 549 -8.11 -7.45 0.46
C VAL A 549 -9.34 -8.29 0.75
N ALA A 550 -10.03 -8.76 -0.30
CA ALA A 550 -11.10 -9.75 -0.20
C ALA A 550 -12.28 -9.38 0.74
N GLY A 551 -12.58 -8.09 0.96
CA GLY A 551 -13.65 -7.69 1.91
C GLY A 551 -13.30 -7.97 3.37
N LEU A 552 -12.00 -7.94 3.69
CA LEU A 552 -11.46 -7.96 5.06
C LEU A 552 -11.25 -6.51 5.54
N PRO A 553 -11.28 -6.26 6.86
CA PRO A 553 -10.82 -4.97 7.40
C PRO A 553 -9.32 -4.75 7.13
N ASN A 554 -8.83 -3.54 7.39
CA ASN A 554 -7.40 -3.22 7.33
C ASN A 554 -6.66 -3.78 8.55
N ASP A 555 -7.33 -3.82 9.69
CA ASP A 555 -6.85 -4.44 10.93
C ASP A 555 -7.00 -5.97 10.80
N VAL A 556 -5.95 -6.62 10.31
CA VAL A 556 -5.88 -8.09 10.11
C VAL A 556 -4.59 -8.65 10.68
N ARG A 557 -4.59 -9.95 11.00
CA ARG A 557 -3.36 -10.64 11.38
C ARG A 557 -2.57 -10.98 10.13
N ARG A 558 -1.31 -10.58 10.11
CA ARG A 558 -0.43 -10.75 8.95
C ARG A 558 0.50 -11.94 9.13
N TRP A 559 0.82 -12.58 8.01
CA TRP A 559 1.76 -13.69 7.94
C TRP A 559 2.81 -13.44 6.84
N PRO A 560 4.07 -13.87 7.05
CA PRO A 560 4.63 -14.31 8.32
C PRO A 560 4.72 -13.15 9.32
N GLY A 561 4.69 -13.46 10.62
CA GLY A 561 4.91 -12.44 11.65
C GLY A 561 6.34 -11.90 11.67
N PHE A 562 7.30 -12.64 11.13
CA PHE A 562 8.71 -12.25 11.05
C PHE A 562 9.44 -12.98 9.91
N GLY A 563 10.49 -12.34 9.39
CA GLY A 563 11.38 -12.91 8.36
C GLY A 563 10.67 -13.30 7.07
N THR A 564 11.26 -14.22 6.33
CA THR A 564 10.65 -14.80 5.12
C THR A 564 10.25 -16.25 5.38
N ARG A 565 9.06 -16.67 4.92
CA ARG A 565 8.63 -18.08 4.97
C ARG A 565 8.21 -18.58 3.60
N GLN A 566 8.18 -19.88 3.46
CA GLN A 566 7.72 -20.55 2.26
C GLN A 566 6.21 -20.78 2.30
N ALA A 567 5.54 -20.55 1.18
CA ALA A 567 4.15 -20.91 0.96
C ALA A 567 3.97 -21.42 -0.47
N TYR A 568 2.75 -21.84 -0.81
CA TYR A 568 2.43 -22.38 -2.12
C TYR A 568 1.22 -21.67 -2.73
N ALA A 569 1.33 -21.27 -3.99
CA ALA A 569 0.21 -20.76 -4.79
C ALA A 569 -0.27 -21.83 -5.76
N LEU A 570 -1.59 -22.07 -5.79
CA LEU A 570 -2.21 -22.98 -6.75
C LEU A 570 -2.90 -22.19 -7.86
N LEU A 571 -2.33 -22.22 -9.06
CA LEU A 571 -2.76 -21.42 -10.21
C LEU A 571 -3.36 -22.32 -11.31
N PRO A 572 -4.22 -21.80 -12.19
CA PRO A 572 -4.55 -22.48 -13.44
C PRO A 572 -3.28 -22.61 -14.31
N ALA A 573 -3.10 -23.75 -14.98
CA ALA A 573 -2.00 -23.92 -15.93
C ALA A 573 -2.19 -23.09 -17.22
N ARG A 574 -3.45 -22.73 -17.53
CA ARG A 574 -3.84 -21.87 -18.67
C ARG A 574 -4.60 -20.67 -18.13
N SER A 575 -4.00 -19.48 -18.19
CA SER A 575 -4.58 -18.21 -17.73
C SER A 575 -3.85 -17.05 -18.39
N ARG A 576 -4.51 -15.89 -18.50
CA ARG A 576 -3.88 -14.61 -18.88
C ARG A 576 -3.36 -13.89 -17.63
N GLY A 577 -2.50 -14.56 -16.86
CA GLY A 577 -1.87 -14.00 -15.66
C GLY A 577 -2.60 -14.25 -14.34
N LEU A 578 -2.19 -13.50 -13.31
CA LEU A 578 -2.64 -13.63 -11.92
C LEU A 578 -4.02 -12.97 -11.68
N PRO A 579 -4.76 -13.42 -10.65
CA PRO A 579 -6.02 -12.77 -10.26
C PRO A 579 -5.81 -11.30 -9.85
N ARG A 580 -6.61 -10.37 -10.39
CA ARG A 580 -6.46 -8.91 -10.18
C ARG A 580 -6.70 -8.41 -8.75
N GLY A 581 -7.32 -9.22 -7.88
CA GLY A 581 -7.65 -8.83 -6.50
C GLY A 581 -6.75 -9.48 -5.45
N TRP A 582 -6.78 -10.81 -5.37
CA TRP A 582 -6.04 -11.58 -4.39
C TRP A 582 -5.88 -13.04 -4.83
N LEU A 583 -4.93 -13.72 -4.19
CA LEU A 583 -4.56 -15.10 -4.46
C LEU A 583 -4.51 -15.88 -3.13
N PRO A 584 -5.20 -17.03 -3.00
CA PRO A 584 -5.00 -17.90 -1.86
C PRO A 584 -3.60 -18.53 -1.89
N LEU A 585 -2.93 -18.53 -0.74
CA LEU A 585 -1.72 -19.30 -0.53
C LEU A 585 -1.97 -20.40 0.50
N TYR A 586 -1.23 -21.50 0.37
CA TYR A 586 -1.25 -22.64 1.26
C TYR A 586 0.08 -22.71 2.01
N GLN A 587 0.04 -22.95 3.32
CA GLN A 587 1.26 -23.13 4.11
C GLN A 587 1.91 -24.49 3.83
N GLN A 588 1.09 -25.49 3.52
CA GLN A 588 1.52 -26.82 3.13
C GLN A 588 1.30 -27.04 1.64
N ARG A 589 2.06 -27.98 1.06
CA ARG A 589 1.92 -28.32 -0.36
C ARG A 589 0.55 -28.98 -0.59
N PRO A 590 -0.36 -28.38 -1.38
CA PRO A 590 -1.66 -28.97 -1.66
C PRO A 590 -1.52 -30.21 -2.55
N VAL A 591 -2.54 -31.08 -2.57
CA VAL A 591 -2.57 -32.27 -3.44
C VAL A 591 -2.63 -31.87 -4.92
N ALA A 592 -1.98 -32.65 -5.79
CA ALA A 592 -1.95 -32.40 -7.24
C ALA A 592 -3.34 -32.46 -7.85
N ARG A 593 -3.67 -31.47 -8.69
CA ARG A 593 -4.95 -31.37 -9.40
C ARG A 593 -4.70 -31.15 -10.89
N PRO A 594 -5.29 -31.95 -11.80
CA PRO A 594 -5.14 -31.77 -13.24
C PRO A 594 -5.43 -30.33 -13.69
N GLY A 595 -4.65 -29.84 -14.66
CA GLY A 595 -4.80 -28.48 -15.19
C GLY A 595 -4.36 -27.36 -14.24
N ARG A 596 -3.68 -27.69 -13.13
CA ARG A 596 -3.11 -26.71 -12.19
C ARG A 596 -1.59 -26.64 -12.28
N LEU A 597 -1.09 -25.45 -11.97
CA LEU A 597 0.30 -25.12 -11.71
C LEU A 597 0.44 -24.86 -10.21
N LEU A 598 1.41 -25.50 -9.58
CA LEU A 598 1.80 -25.19 -8.21
C LEU A 598 3.06 -24.35 -8.25
N VAL A 599 3.05 -23.22 -7.54
CA VAL A 599 4.19 -22.32 -7.45
C VAL A 599 4.61 -22.23 -5.98
N GLU A 600 5.86 -22.58 -5.71
CA GLU A 600 6.49 -22.43 -4.40
C GLU A 600 7.06 -21.02 -4.30
N VAL A 601 6.60 -20.28 -3.29
CA VAL A 601 6.87 -18.85 -3.14
C VAL A 601 7.52 -18.55 -1.80
N ARG A 602 8.40 -17.55 -1.78
CA ARG A 602 8.93 -16.92 -0.58
C ARG A 602 8.12 -15.67 -0.26
N VAL A 603 7.54 -15.65 0.93
CA VAL A 603 6.68 -14.60 1.45
C VAL A 603 7.40 -13.84 2.56
N PRO A 604 7.75 -12.55 2.33
CA PRO A 604 8.30 -11.69 3.38
C PRO A 604 7.29 -11.37 4.47
N ALA A 605 7.78 -10.91 5.62
CA ALA A 605 6.97 -10.58 6.78
C ALA A 605 5.86 -9.58 6.44
N GLY A 606 4.67 -9.81 6.99
CA GLY A 606 3.56 -8.87 6.88
C GLY A 606 2.83 -8.85 5.53
N ARG A 607 3.22 -9.67 4.54
CA ARG A 607 2.72 -9.55 3.14
C ARG A 607 1.43 -10.29 2.85
N THR A 608 1.06 -11.26 3.67
CA THR A 608 -0.19 -12.01 3.51
C THR A 608 -1.07 -11.84 4.73
N VAL A 609 -2.37 -12.06 4.56
CA VAL A 609 -3.31 -12.13 5.67
C VAL A 609 -3.41 -13.58 6.12
N ASP A 610 -3.24 -13.81 7.41
CA ASP A 610 -3.54 -15.07 8.07
C ASP A 610 -5.05 -15.16 8.32
N VAL A 611 -5.76 -15.99 7.57
CA VAL A 611 -7.22 -16.05 7.63
C VAL A 611 -7.67 -16.65 8.96
N GLY A 612 -6.99 -17.68 9.46
CA GLY A 612 -7.33 -18.33 10.73
C GLY A 612 -7.11 -17.39 11.91
N ALA A 613 -5.94 -16.75 12.00
CA ALA A 613 -5.66 -15.80 13.07
C ALA A 613 -6.55 -14.54 13.00
N THR A 614 -6.88 -14.08 11.79
CA THR A 614 -7.82 -12.96 11.60
C THR A 614 -9.24 -13.35 11.98
N HIS A 615 -9.70 -14.57 11.64
CA HIS A 615 -11.00 -15.09 12.04
C HIS A 615 -11.13 -15.11 13.56
N THR A 616 -10.14 -15.67 14.27
CA THR A 616 -10.12 -15.68 15.74
C THR A 616 -10.17 -14.27 16.34
N MET A 617 -9.43 -13.32 15.75
CA MET A 617 -9.45 -11.92 16.19
C MET A 617 -10.81 -11.25 16.01
N LEU A 618 -11.56 -11.60 14.95
CA LEU A 618 -12.84 -10.97 14.61
C LEU A 618 -14.07 -11.70 15.18
N ALA A 619 -13.91 -12.93 15.69
CA ALA A 619 -15.02 -13.77 16.15
C ALA A 619 -15.93 -13.10 17.20
N GLY A 620 -15.39 -12.21 18.04
CA GLY A 620 -16.16 -11.46 19.05
C GLY A 620 -16.88 -10.21 18.52
N LEU A 621 -16.64 -9.80 17.28
CA LEU A 621 -17.15 -8.55 16.70
C LEU A 621 -18.42 -8.80 15.87
N THR A 622 -19.51 -9.19 16.54
CA THR A 622 -20.76 -9.65 15.88
C THR A 622 -21.45 -8.62 14.99
N LEU A 623 -21.18 -7.33 15.21
CA LEU A 623 -21.71 -6.22 14.39
C LEU A 623 -20.78 -5.82 13.24
N VAL A 624 -19.70 -6.56 13.01
CA VAL A 624 -18.78 -6.40 11.87
C VAL A 624 -19.05 -7.50 10.83
N ARG A 625 -19.63 -7.11 9.70
CA ARG A 625 -19.85 -8.00 8.56
C ARG A 625 -18.60 -8.05 7.70
N THR A 626 -17.95 -9.20 7.64
CA THR A 626 -16.73 -9.43 6.83
C THR A 626 -16.78 -10.77 6.11
N ARG A 627 -15.89 -10.97 5.13
CA ARG A 627 -15.75 -12.24 4.41
C ARG A 627 -14.84 -13.25 5.11
N VAL A 628 -14.24 -12.92 6.26
CA VAL A 628 -13.25 -13.79 6.93
C VAL A 628 -13.82 -15.17 7.25
N ASP A 629 -15.04 -15.28 7.78
CA ASP A 629 -15.67 -16.56 8.13
C ASP A 629 -15.93 -17.41 6.89
N ARG A 630 -16.27 -16.78 5.76
CA ARG A 630 -16.47 -17.47 4.49
C ARG A 630 -15.15 -18.01 3.95
N LEU A 631 -14.07 -17.24 4.06
CA LEU A 631 -12.73 -17.68 3.66
C LEU A 631 -12.22 -18.81 4.56
N HIS A 632 -12.43 -18.69 5.87
CA HIS A 632 -12.05 -19.70 6.85
C HIS A 632 -12.80 -21.02 6.60
N ARG A 633 -14.12 -20.98 6.43
CA ARG A 633 -14.94 -22.16 6.08
C ARG A 633 -14.60 -22.76 4.72
N ALA A 634 -14.09 -21.95 3.79
CA ALA A 634 -13.60 -22.42 2.50
C ALA A 634 -12.20 -23.07 2.56
N GLY A 635 -11.58 -23.13 3.76
CA GLY A 635 -10.26 -23.71 3.96
C GLY A 635 -9.13 -22.86 3.35
N VAL A 636 -9.33 -21.55 3.23
CA VAL A 636 -8.26 -20.64 2.78
C VAL A 636 -7.36 -20.32 3.97
N ASP A 637 -6.09 -20.76 3.93
CA ASP A 637 -5.13 -20.50 5.01
C ASP A 637 -4.66 -19.04 5.00
N LEU A 638 -4.19 -18.60 3.82
CA LEU A 638 -3.54 -17.30 3.63
C LEU A 638 -4.13 -16.57 2.42
N VAL A 639 -4.23 -15.25 2.53
CA VAL A 639 -4.65 -14.39 1.43
C VAL A 639 -3.52 -13.43 1.06
N LEU A 640 -3.03 -13.52 -0.18
CA LEU A 640 -2.09 -12.59 -0.77
C LEU A 640 -2.84 -11.56 -1.62
N GLY A 641 -2.79 -10.28 -1.23
CA GLY A 641 -3.36 -9.20 -2.05
C GLY A 641 -2.50 -8.90 -3.28
N SER A 642 -3.13 -8.49 -4.39
CA SER A 642 -2.45 -8.22 -5.67
C SER A 642 -1.31 -7.20 -5.58
N ARG A 643 -1.44 -6.19 -4.69
CA ARG A 643 -0.41 -5.20 -4.37
C ARG A 643 0.93 -5.79 -3.89
N SER A 644 0.89 -7.00 -3.35
CA SER A 644 2.07 -7.67 -2.83
C SER A 644 2.70 -8.63 -3.84
N TYR A 645 2.09 -8.86 -5.01
CA TYR A 645 2.59 -9.85 -5.97
C TYR A 645 4.05 -9.58 -6.39
N ASP A 646 4.39 -8.33 -6.67
CA ASP A 646 5.77 -7.94 -7.05
C ASP A 646 6.80 -8.14 -5.92
N ARG A 647 6.33 -8.32 -4.68
CA ARG A 647 7.16 -8.53 -3.49
C ARG A 647 7.30 -10.01 -3.11
N ILE A 648 6.58 -10.90 -3.81
CA ILE A 648 6.64 -12.35 -3.58
C ILE A 648 7.57 -12.96 -4.61
N VAL A 649 8.58 -13.70 -4.12
CA VAL A 649 9.57 -14.33 -5.00
C VAL A 649 9.19 -15.78 -5.25
N VAL A 650 9.05 -16.16 -6.51
CA VAL A 650 8.89 -17.56 -6.93
C VAL A 650 10.24 -18.27 -6.82
N GLN A 651 10.26 -19.44 -6.21
CA GLN A 651 11.47 -20.27 -6.11
C GLN A 651 11.42 -21.46 -7.06
N ARG A 652 10.26 -22.11 -7.13
CA ARG A 652 10.06 -23.34 -7.91
C ARG A 652 8.65 -23.38 -8.44
N ALA A 653 8.45 -24.08 -9.55
CA ALA A 653 7.13 -24.38 -10.07
C ALA A 653 7.00 -25.86 -10.41
N PHE A 654 5.78 -26.36 -10.31
CA PHE A 654 5.42 -27.75 -10.54
C PHE A 654 4.14 -27.81 -11.37
N ARG A 655 4.06 -28.78 -12.26
CA ARG A 655 2.86 -29.09 -13.06
C ARG A 655 2.24 -30.37 -12.54
N ALA A 656 0.90 -30.42 -12.50
CA ALA A 656 0.21 -31.65 -12.14
C ALA A 656 0.29 -32.65 -13.31
N GLN A 657 0.91 -33.81 -13.08
CA GLN A 657 1.04 -34.89 -14.06
C GLN A 657 1.01 -36.24 -13.34
N GLY A 658 0.28 -37.22 -13.89
CA GLY A 658 0.21 -38.58 -13.32
C GLY A 658 -0.29 -38.64 -11.87
N GLY A 659 -1.16 -37.71 -11.44
CA GLY A 659 -1.64 -37.63 -10.06
C GLY A 659 -0.66 -37.03 -9.05
N GLY A 660 0.52 -36.57 -9.50
CA GLY A 660 1.56 -35.96 -8.67
C GLY A 660 2.00 -34.58 -9.15
N TRP A 661 2.86 -33.93 -8.37
CA TRP A 661 3.53 -32.69 -8.75
C TRP A 661 4.87 -33.00 -9.41
N GLN A 662 5.00 -32.69 -10.69
CA GLN A 662 6.27 -32.79 -11.41
C GLN A 662 6.93 -31.42 -11.51
N ARG A 663 8.20 -31.33 -11.10
CA ARG A 663 8.96 -30.07 -11.11
C ARG A 663 9.23 -29.60 -12.55
N ILE A 664 9.12 -28.30 -12.77
CA ILE A 664 9.51 -27.63 -14.01
C ILE A 664 11.00 -27.23 -13.89
N GLY A 665 11.82 -27.64 -14.86
CA GLY A 665 13.28 -27.56 -14.78
C GLY A 665 13.86 -26.14 -14.82
N GLU A 666 13.20 -25.22 -15.51
CA GLU A 666 13.68 -23.85 -15.75
C GLU A 666 12.72 -22.82 -15.14
N VAL A 667 12.91 -22.50 -13.87
CA VAL A 667 12.20 -21.39 -13.22
C VAL A 667 13.24 -20.45 -12.64
N THR A 668 13.48 -19.34 -13.34
CA THR A 668 14.32 -18.26 -12.80
C THR A 668 13.62 -17.65 -11.60
N PRO A 669 14.26 -17.60 -10.41
CA PRO A 669 13.67 -16.95 -9.25
C PRO A 669 13.41 -15.47 -9.54
N GLY A 670 12.20 -15.01 -9.24
CA GLY A 670 11.79 -13.64 -9.54
C GLY A 670 10.41 -13.29 -9.00
N PRO A 671 9.97 -12.04 -9.21
CA PRO A 671 8.64 -11.58 -8.79
C PRO A 671 7.51 -12.46 -9.33
N LEU A 672 6.47 -12.66 -8.52
CA LEU A 672 5.37 -13.56 -8.84
C LEU A 672 4.73 -13.32 -10.22
N PRO A 673 4.42 -12.07 -10.64
CA PRO A 673 3.82 -11.84 -11.96
C PRO A 673 4.74 -12.27 -13.10
N SER A 674 6.00 -11.84 -13.07
CA SER A 674 6.98 -12.12 -14.12
C SER A 674 7.29 -13.62 -14.24
N ALA A 675 7.50 -14.29 -13.10
CA ALA A 675 7.80 -15.71 -13.08
C ALA A 675 6.59 -16.56 -13.54
N VAL A 676 5.36 -16.17 -13.19
CA VAL A 676 4.15 -16.91 -13.59
C VAL A 676 3.80 -16.70 -15.06
N ALA A 677 4.04 -15.50 -15.60
CA ALA A 677 3.77 -15.20 -17.01
C ALA A 677 4.50 -16.16 -17.97
N GLY A 678 5.76 -16.49 -17.66
CA GLY A 678 6.52 -17.49 -18.44
C GLY A 678 6.08 -18.95 -18.25
N LEU A 679 5.27 -19.24 -17.24
CA LEU A 679 4.84 -20.61 -16.89
C LEU A 679 3.42 -20.96 -17.35
N GLN A 680 2.55 -19.95 -17.52
CA GLN A 680 1.17 -20.13 -17.97
C GLN A 680 1.10 -20.07 -19.49
N SER A 681 0.49 -21.07 -20.11
CA SER A 681 0.24 -21.04 -21.56
C SER A 681 -0.98 -20.16 -21.86
N ALA A 682 -0.92 -19.43 -22.98
CA ALA A 682 -2.06 -18.65 -23.48
C ALA A 682 -3.28 -19.56 -23.71
N VAL A 683 -4.46 -19.09 -23.32
CA VAL A 683 -5.72 -19.78 -23.61
C VAL A 683 -5.96 -19.68 -25.13
N PRO A 684 -6.02 -20.78 -25.89
CA PRO A 684 -6.37 -20.70 -27.30
C PRO A 684 -7.75 -20.05 -27.42
N ALA A 685 -7.86 -19.04 -28.29
CA ALA A 685 -9.14 -18.41 -28.58
C ALA A 685 -10.12 -19.51 -29.01
N ARG A 686 -11.33 -19.51 -28.42
CA ARG A 686 -12.42 -20.38 -28.88
C ARG A 686 -12.53 -20.20 -30.39
N VAL A 687 -12.23 -21.27 -31.13
CA VAL A 687 -12.56 -21.35 -32.56
C VAL A 687 -14.06 -21.10 -32.61
N ALA A 688 -14.47 -20.01 -33.27
CA ALA A 688 -15.87 -19.77 -33.53
C ALA A 688 -16.40 -21.00 -34.25
N ASP A 689 -17.47 -21.60 -33.73
CA ASP A 689 -18.14 -22.71 -34.40
C ASP A 689 -18.38 -22.30 -35.86
N PRO A 690 -18.04 -23.15 -36.84
CA PRO A 690 -18.30 -22.85 -38.23
C PRO A 690 -19.81 -22.59 -38.39
N PRO A 691 -20.20 -21.61 -39.23
CA PRO A 691 -21.61 -21.36 -39.47
C PRO A 691 -22.25 -22.67 -39.91
N SER A 692 -23.31 -23.06 -39.21
CA SER A 692 -24.16 -24.17 -39.63
C SER A 692 -24.60 -23.89 -41.06
N THR A 693 -24.03 -24.61 -42.02
CA THR A 693 -24.59 -24.72 -43.37
C THR A 693 -25.86 -25.54 -43.24
N GLY A 694 -26.96 -24.85 -42.95
CA GLY A 694 -28.30 -25.37 -43.16
C GLY A 694 -28.75 -24.92 -44.54
N ASP A 695 -28.73 -25.85 -45.49
CA ASP A 695 -29.61 -25.85 -46.66
C ASP A 695 -30.19 -27.27 -46.77
N THR A 696 -31.43 -27.44 -46.34
CA THR A 696 -32.55 -28.11 -47.06
C THR A 696 -33.84 -27.98 -46.28
#